data_AF-A0A0E0R3X7-F1
#
_entry.id   AF-A0A0E0R3X7-F1
#
_cell.length_a   1.000
_cell.length_b   1.000
_cell.length_c   1.000
_cell.angle_alpha   90.00
_cell.angle_beta   90.00
_cell.angle_gamma   90.00
#
_symmetry.space_group_name_H-M   'P 1'
#
loop_
_entity.id
_entity.type
_entity.pdbx_description
1 polymer ?
#
loop_
_entity_poly.entity_id
_entity_poly.type
_entity_poly.pdbx_seq_one_letter_code
_entity_poly.pdbx_strand_id
1 'polypeptide(L)'
;MPSTTTAPETDPSKTVVEEVTGWLRLYSDGTVERLTPPDAEPFTVIVPPYTEPRNGVTVHDVTTARGVDVRLYLPAEPPAAAPRPRRRRPLLLHLHGGGFCLSRPSWALYHNFYAPLAAKLDVAGIVSVFLPLAPEYRLPAAIDAGHAALLWLRDVACGDEGNLDPAVERLRDEADFSRVFLIGDSSGGNLDDGAGADLHAVRLAGGVLLNPGFAREEKSRSELENPPSLFLTEDMVDKLLALGVPLGMNKDSPYTSPSLVAEAVARLHMPPMLLVVAEKDLLHDPQVEYGEAMARVGKTVETVVSRGAVAHVFYLNFFAVDIACSFHIFTATYSIIWPAAAMATLPQMAATKERQEAANPTTTTRTLVESVTNWIRVYSDGSVDRLGPPEAAAFMVLVPPYDDPRDGVTVHDVATDHGVDVRLYLTTTAPARRRPVLVHFHGGGFCLSHAAWSLYHRFYARLTVDLDVAGIVSVVLPLAPEHRLPAAIDAGHAALLWLRDVASGGSDTIAHPAVERLCGAADFSRVFLIGDSAGGVLVHNVAARAGEAGAEALDPIRLAGGVQLHPGFILPEKSPSELENPPTPFMTQETVDKFVVLALPPTKDTEKFICRADVYGSEPSDLAGKFAPVPRCEKGGRLFFTSCKRHKGSSTRKERTAGDGTWVRQNSKGVKNKAGVKVGETQNFRFKKDGSYTDWLMEEHHCCRQQAVAGDEEPVICRMYVSPRAPPDSAARQESAAFVQQQPAPQVSEPPCDKKKRDDVAEEAPAAA
;
A
#
# COMPACT_ATOMS: atom_id res chain seq x y z
N MET A 1 33.75 -10.93 4.06
CA MET A 1 33.66 -12.27 3.44
C MET A 1 32.64 -13.06 4.24
N PRO A 2 31.39 -13.16 3.82
CA PRO A 2 30.45 -14.07 4.47
C PRO A 2 30.81 -15.50 4.08
N SER A 3 30.83 -16.39 5.06
CA SER A 3 30.96 -17.83 4.86
C SER A 3 29.74 -18.30 4.07
N THR A 4 29.98 -18.76 2.84
CA THR A 4 29.03 -19.54 2.05
C THR A 4 28.70 -20.81 2.82
N THR A 5 27.50 -20.89 3.37
CA THR A 5 26.92 -22.16 3.81
C THR A 5 26.65 -22.99 2.56
N THR A 6 27.46 -24.02 2.35
CA THR A 6 27.24 -25.04 1.32
C THR A 6 25.88 -25.68 1.54
N ALA A 7 25.04 -25.70 0.51
CA ALA A 7 23.82 -26.50 0.48
C ALA A 7 24.18 -27.96 0.83
N PRO A 8 23.38 -28.66 1.65
CA PRO A 8 23.65 -30.05 1.96
C PRO A 8 23.66 -30.85 0.65
N GLU A 9 24.71 -31.64 0.43
CA GLU A 9 24.79 -32.59 -0.68
C GLU A 9 23.55 -33.49 -0.61
N THR A 10 22.65 -33.36 -1.59
CA THR A 10 21.51 -34.25 -1.76
C THR A 10 22.06 -35.65 -2.03
N ASP A 11 21.88 -36.55 -1.08
CA ASP A 11 22.15 -37.98 -1.25
C ASP A 11 21.42 -38.46 -2.52
N PRO A 12 22.14 -38.91 -3.57
CA PRO A 12 21.55 -39.28 -4.85
C PRO A 12 20.61 -40.49 -4.77
N SER A 13 20.48 -41.13 -3.61
CA SER A 13 19.50 -42.19 -3.35
C SER A 13 18.13 -41.69 -2.88
N LYS A 14 17.99 -40.41 -2.52
CA LYS A 14 16.73 -39.85 -2.00
C LYS A 14 15.92 -39.20 -3.13
N THR A 15 14.71 -39.69 -3.34
CA THR A 15 13.76 -39.10 -4.30
C THR A 15 12.68 -38.33 -3.56
N VAL A 16 12.29 -37.16 -4.08
CA VAL A 16 11.17 -36.38 -3.53
C VAL A 16 9.88 -37.13 -3.85
N VAL A 17 9.12 -37.47 -2.81
CA VAL A 17 7.82 -38.16 -2.89
C VAL A 17 6.68 -37.15 -2.89
N GLU A 18 6.81 -36.08 -2.12
CA GLU A 18 5.81 -35.00 -2.07
C GLU A 18 6.51 -33.65 -1.86
N GLU A 19 6.00 -32.61 -2.51
CA GLU A 19 6.49 -31.24 -2.35
C GLU A 19 5.31 -30.28 -2.20
N VAL A 20 5.19 -29.66 -1.03
CA VAL A 20 4.31 -28.51 -0.82
C VAL A 20 5.07 -27.30 -1.33
N THR A 21 4.60 -26.75 -2.46
CA THR A 21 5.30 -25.78 -3.33
C THR A 21 6.21 -24.80 -2.55
N GLY A 22 7.51 -25.09 -2.48
CA GLY A 22 8.53 -24.24 -1.85
C GLY A 22 8.57 -24.20 -0.31
N TRP A 23 7.67 -24.91 0.38
CA TRP A 23 7.55 -24.91 1.84
C TRP A 23 8.02 -26.21 2.50
N LEU A 24 7.80 -27.35 1.85
CA LEU A 24 8.13 -28.66 2.43
C LEU A 24 8.42 -29.68 1.34
N ARG A 25 9.49 -30.47 1.52
CA ARG A 25 9.78 -31.67 0.73
C ARG A 25 9.79 -32.89 1.62
N LEU A 26 9.08 -33.93 1.20
CA LEU A 26 9.11 -35.26 1.79
C LEU A 26 9.88 -36.18 0.85
N TYR A 27 10.90 -36.85 1.37
CA TYR A 27 11.73 -37.79 0.61
C TYR A 27 11.30 -39.25 0.81
N SER A 28 11.74 -40.12 -0.10
CA SER A 28 11.39 -41.55 -0.14
C SER A 28 11.84 -42.37 1.07
N ASP A 29 12.81 -41.86 1.84
CA ASP A 29 13.26 -42.45 3.10
C ASP A 29 12.49 -41.93 4.33
N GLY A 30 11.48 -41.08 4.12
CA GLY A 30 10.69 -40.44 5.17
C GLY A 30 11.30 -39.15 5.73
N THR A 31 12.46 -38.70 5.22
CA THR A 31 13.03 -37.42 5.66
C THR A 31 12.20 -36.24 5.16
N VAL A 32 12.08 -35.22 6.01
CA VAL A 32 11.31 -34.00 5.74
C VAL A 32 12.25 -32.80 5.77
N GLU A 33 12.24 -32.03 4.70
CA GLU A 33 12.94 -30.76 4.59
C GLU A 33 11.91 -29.62 4.57
N ARG A 34 11.94 -28.75 5.57
CA ARG A 34 11.10 -27.54 5.63
C ARG A 34 11.88 -26.37 5.07
N LEU A 35 11.35 -25.79 4.01
CA LEU A 35 11.97 -24.75 3.20
C LEU A 35 11.35 -23.39 3.54
N THR A 36 12.01 -22.32 3.09
CA THR A 36 11.45 -20.97 3.06
C THR A 36 11.39 -20.56 1.60
N PRO A 37 10.20 -20.40 1.01
CA PRO A 37 10.10 -19.94 -0.36
C PRO A 37 10.59 -18.49 -0.48
N PRO A 38 11.02 -18.07 -1.69
CA PRO A 38 11.35 -16.66 -1.94
C PRO A 38 10.20 -15.75 -1.50
N ASP A 39 10.55 -14.62 -0.89
CA ASP A 39 9.62 -13.61 -0.33
C ASP A 39 8.95 -14.00 1.00
N ALA A 40 9.12 -15.24 1.48
CA ALA A 40 8.61 -15.66 2.78
C ALA A 40 9.61 -15.46 3.94
N GLU A 41 10.87 -15.15 3.64
CA GLU A 41 11.95 -15.00 4.63
C GLU A 41 11.58 -14.05 5.77
N PRO A 42 10.99 -12.86 5.52
CA PRO A 42 10.66 -11.94 6.60
C PRO A 42 9.66 -12.49 7.62
N PHE A 43 8.85 -13.50 7.24
CA PHE A 43 7.88 -14.14 8.12
C PHE A 43 8.49 -15.32 8.90
N THR A 44 9.43 -16.04 8.30
CA THR A 44 10.01 -17.27 8.87
C THR A 44 11.26 -17.01 9.72
N VAL A 45 11.79 -15.77 9.75
CA VAL A 45 12.93 -15.40 10.60
C VAL A 45 12.66 -15.81 12.05
N ILE A 46 13.61 -16.50 12.66
CA ILE A 46 13.55 -16.87 14.07
C ILE A 46 13.84 -15.65 14.93
N VAL A 47 12.89 -15.24 15.75
CA VAL A 47 13.09 -14.23 16.79
C VAL A 47 13.51 -14.91 18.09
N PRO A 48 14.73 -14.68 18.60
CA PRO A 48 15.18 -15.27 19.85
C PRO A 48 14.40 -14.69 21.05
N PRO A 49 14.24 -15.45 22.15
CA PRO A 49 13.65 -14.92 23.39
C PRO A 49 14.51 -13.76 23.95
N TYR A 50 13.88 -12.89 24.72
CA TYR A 50 14.53 -11.75 25.37
C TYR A 50 13.92 -11.47 26.75
N THR A 51 14.77 -11.48 27.78
CA THR A 51 14.38 -11.22 29.17
C THR A 51 14.30 -9.74 29.49
N GLU A 52 15.05 -8.90 28.77
CA GLU A 52 14.96 -7.44 28.86
C GLU A 52 13.70 -6.95 28.14
N PRO A 53 12.84 -6.14 28.79
CA PRO A 53 11.61 -5.64 28.19
C PRO A 53 11.83 -4.90 26.87
N ARG A 54 11.12 -5.32 25.81
CA ARG A 54 11.04 -4.61 24.53
C ARG A 54 9.59 -4.29 24.25
N ASN A 55 9.29 -3.01 24.01
CA ASN A 55 7.92 -2.52 23.78
C ASN A 55 6.92 -3.00 24.84
N GLY A 56 7.37 -3.08 26.10
CA GLY A 56 6.52 -3.48 27.22
C GLY A 56 6.25 -4.99 27.31
N VAL A 57 7.04 -5.86 26.69
CA VAL A 57 6.94 -7.33 26.82
C VAL A 57 8.32 -7.97 26.99
N THR A 58 8.36 -9.10 27.69
CA THR A 58 9.50 -10.02 27.75
C THR A 58 9.09 -11.36 27.13
N VAL A 59 10.04 -12.06 26.51
CA VAL A 59 9.78 -13.31 25.80
C VAL A 59 10.72 -14.40 26.30
N HIS A 60 10.16 -15.55 26.69
CA HIS A 60 10.88 -16.68 27.27
C HIS A 60 10.49 -17.97 26.55
N ASP A 61 11.44 -18.87 26.35
CA ASP A 61 11.16 -20.21 25.83
C ASP A 61 11.42 -21.22 26.97
N VAL A 62 10.46 -22.08 27.26
CA VAL A 62 10.48 -23.00 28.41
C VAL A 62 10.03 -24.39 27.97
N THR A 63 10.79 -25.43 28.36
CA THR A 63 10.33 -26.82 28.29
C THR A 63 9.53 -27.15 29.55
N THR A 64 8.26 -27.47 29.39
CA THR A 64 7.35 -27.77 30.50
C THR A 64 7.66 -29.13 31.14
N ALA A 65 7.21 -29.36 32.37
CA ALA A 65 7.37 -30.66 33.04
C ALA A 65 6.64 -31.81 32.31
N ARG A 66 5.72 -31.47 31.40
CA ARG A 66 5.00 -32.43 30.54
C ARG A 66 5.68 -32.66 29.18
N GLY A 67 6.90 -32.14 28.98
CA GLY A 67 7.71 -32.39 27.78
C GLY A 67 7.29 -31.60 26.54
N VAL A 68 6.47 -30.56 26.72
CA VAL A 68 6.06 -29.64 25.66
C VAL A 68 6.86 -28.34 25.79
N ASP A 69 7.42 -27.86 24.69
CA ASP A 69 8.06 -26.55 24.65
C ASP A 69 6.99 -25.45 24.46
N VAL A 70 7.14 -24.36 25.19
CA VAL A 70 6.26 -23.19 25.09
C VAL A 70 7.07 -21.90 25.02
N ARG A 71 6.54 -20.92 24.29
CA ARG A 71 7.01 -19.54 24.31
C ARG A 71 6.05 -18.68 25.12
N LEU A 72 6.58 -18.01 26.14
CA LEU A 72 5.84 -17.11 27.02
C LEU A 72 6.07 -15.66 26.59
N TYR A 73 5.00 -14.93 26.30
CA TYR A 73 5.00 -13.48 26.14
C TYR A 73 4.41 -12.87 27.41
N LEU A 74 5.24 -12.25 28.24
CA LEU A 74 4.83 -11.66 29.51
C LEU A 74 4.90 -10.13 29.42
N PRO A 75 3.82 -9.39 29.72
CA PRO A 75 3.87 -7.92 29.79
C PRO A 75 4.98 -7.45 30.73
N ALA A 76 5.61 -6.32 30.49
CA ALA A 76 6.60 -5.76 31.40
C ALA A 76 5.90 -5.23 32.67
N GLU A 77 6.57 -5.28 33.82
CA GLU A 77 6.04 -4.63 35.01
C GLU A 77 5.98 -3.11 34.79
N PRO A 78 4.86 -2.45 35.13
CA PRO A 78 4.82 -1.00 35.08
C PRO A 78 5.85 -0.42 36.07
N PRO A 79 6.54 0.69 35.72
CA PRO A 79 7.47 1.34 36.63
C PRO A 79 6.74 1.71 37.93
N ALA A 80 7.39 1.41 39.06
CA ALA A 80 6.84 1.44 40.41
C ALA A 80 5.89 2.63 40.68
N ALA A 81 4.59 2.38 40.54
CA ALA A 81 3.52 3.24 41.02
C ALA A 81 2.71 2.49 42.09
N ALA A 82 2.22 3.25 43.06
CA ALA A 82 1.63 2.87 44.36
C ALA A 82 0.96 1.47 44.47
N PRO A 83 1.04 0.82 45.65
CA PRO A 83 0.56 -0.54 45.87
C PRO A 83 -0.95 -0.63 45.68
N ARG A 84 -1.38 -0.96 44.46
CA ARG A 84 -2.73 -1.45 44.20
C ARG A 84 -2.71 -2.96 44.42
N PRO A 85 -3.76 -3.55 45.01
CA PRO A 85 -3.90 -5.00 45.03
C PRO A 85 -3.86 -5.50 43.58
N ARG A 86 -2.81 -6.25 43.23
CA ARG A 86 -2.64 -6.82 41.89
C ARG A 86 -3.78 -7.82 41.66
N ARG A 87 -4.77 -7.41 40.88
CA ARG A 87 -5.83 -8.30 40.42
C ARG A 87 -5.21 -9.31 39.46
N ARG A 88 -5.40 -10.61 39.70
CA ARG A 88 -4.99 -11.68 38.78
C ARG A 88 -5.66 -11.46 37.41
N ARG A 89 -4.92 -11.76 36.33
CA ARG A 89 -5.27 -11.42 34.95
C ARG A 89 -5.46 -12.66 34.08
N PRO A 90 -6.27 -12.60 33.01
CA PRO A 90 -6.50 -13.73 32.11
C PRO A 90 -5.22 -14.23 31.45
N LEU A 91 -5.26 -15.47 30.98
CA LEU A 91 -4.17 -16.11 30.26
C LEU A 91 -4.64 -16.59 28.89
N LEU A 92 -3.82 -16.37 27.87
CA LEU A 92 -4.07 -16.88 26.52
C LEU A 92 -3.16 -18.08 26.26
N LEU A 93 -3.74 -19.21 25.86
CA LEU A 93 -3.00 -20.35 25.32
C LEU A 93 -3.17 -20.36 23.80
N HIS A 94 -2.06 -20.11 23.10
CA HIS A 94 -1.98 -20.01 21.66
C HIS A 94 -1.50 -21.31 21.01
N LEU A 95 -2.26 -21.78 20.02
CA LEU A 95 -1.92 -22.91 19.15
C LEU A 95 -1.74 -22.39 17.71
N HIS A 96 -0.53 -22.54 17.16
CA HIS A 96 -0.18 -21.91 15.89
C HIS A 96 -0.73 -22.66 14.67
N GLY A 97 -1.00 -21.92 13.59
CA GLY A 97 -1.33 -22.43 12.26
C GLY A 97 -0.17 -23.10 11.50
N GLY A 98 -0.33 -23.26 10.19
CA GLY A 98 0.68 -23.90 9.31
C GLY A 98 0.29 -25.27 8.74
N GLY A 99 -1.01 -25.58 8.66
CA GLY A 99 -1.52 -26.82 8.08
C GLY A 99 -1.03 -28.09 8.79
N PHE A 100 -0.78 -28.01 10.10
CA PHE A 100 -0.15 -29.05 10.94
C PHE A 100 1.29 -29.42 10.57
N CYS A 101 1.84 -28.92 9.46
CA CYS A 101 3.14 -29.34 8.95
C CYS A 101 4.20 -28.24 9.04
N LEU A 102 3.81 -26.97 9.22
CA LEU A 102 4.69 -25.81 9.10
C LEU A 102 4.63 -24.89 10.32
N SER A 103 5.57 -23.94 10.35
CA SER A 103 5.68 -22.83 11.30
C SER A 103 6.04 -23.24 12.74
N ARG A 104 6.16 -22.24 13.62
CA ARG A 104 6.48 -22.38 15.05
C ARG A 104 6.34 -21.03 15.77
N PRO A 105 6.12 -20.99 17.09
CA PRO A 105 6.00 -19.76 17.89
C PRO A 105 7.14 -18.75 17.71
N SER A 106 8.35 -19.22 17.37
CA SER A 106 9.52 -18.36 17.23
C SER A 106 9.65 -17.64 15.89
N TRP A 107 8.79 -17.93 14.91
CA TRP A 107 8.76 -17.19 13.64
C TRP A 107 8.33 -15.74 13.84
N ALA A 108 8.95 -14.83 13.11
CA ALA A 108 8.63 -13.40 13.10
C ALA A 108 7.15 -13.14 12.82
N LEU A 109 6.52 -13.97 11.98
CA LEU A 109 5.08 -14.00 11.72
C LEU A 109 4.25 -13.97 13.02
N TYR A 110 4.51 -14.89 13.95
CA TYR A 110 3.80 -14.96 15.22
C TYR A 110 4.35 -14.00 16.26
N HIS A 111 5.67 -13.81 16.31
CA HIS A 111 6.28 -12.89 17.26
C HIS A 111 5.75 -11.45 17.10
N ASN A 112 5.70 -10.97 15.87
CA ASN A 112 5.27 -9.60 15.55
C ASN A 112 3.79 -9.36 15.83
N PHE A 113 3.00 -10.43 15.95
CA PHE A 113 1.60 -10.33 16.38
C PHE A 113 1.46 -10.47 17.90
N TYR A 114 2.00 -11.55 18.49
CA TYR A 114 1.75 -11.88 19.90
C TYR A 114 2.52 -11.03 20.90
N ALA A 115 3.72 -10.53 20.57
CA ALA A 115 4.43 -9.62 21.48
C ALA A 115 3.67 -8.28 21.64
N PRO A 116 3.27 -7.56 20.58
CA PRO A 116 2.43 -6.37 20.74
C PRO A 116 1.05 -6.67 21.34
N LEU A 117 0.47 -7.84 21.06
CA LEU A 117 -0.82 -8.23 21.64
C LEU A 117 -0.73 -8.39 23.16
N ALA A 118 0.31 -9.07 23.65
CA ALA A 118 0.56 -9.22 25.09
C ALA A 118 0.79 -7.87 25.79
N ALA A 119 1.42 -6.90 25.10
CA ALA A 119 1.63 -5.55 25.65
C ALA A 119 0.32 -4.74 25.78
N LYS A 120 -0.64 -4.98 24.88
CA LYS A 120 -1.89 -4.20 24.77
C LYS A 120 -3.04 -4.81 25.57
N LEU A 121 -3.10 -6.13 25.68
CA LEU A 121 -4.13 -6.82 26.45
C LEU A 121 -3.79 -6.78 27.94
N ASP A 122 -4.81 -6.62 28.79
CA ASP A 122 -4.67 -6.80 30.24
C ASP A 122 -4.65 -8.29 30.62
N VAL A 123 -3.62 -9.00 30.15
CA VAL A 123 -3.38 -10.43 30.39
C VAL A 123 -2.17 -10.64 31.30
N ALA A 124 -2.11 -11.78 31.99
CA ALA A 124 -0.90 -12.18 32.72
C ALA A 124 0.20 -12.64 31.77
N GLY A 125 -0.19 -13.24 30.64
CA GLY A 125 0.72 -13.65 29.58
C GLY A 125 0.01 -14.39 28.46
N ILE A 126 0.75 -14.57 27.36
CA ILE A 126 0.37 -15.44 26.24
C ILE A 126 1.35 -16.61 26.20
N VAL A 127 0.83 -17.83 26.26
CA VAL A 127 1.58 -19.09 26.20
C VAL A 127 1.39 -19.67 24.81
N SER A 128 2.44 -19.69 23.99
CA SER A 128 2.39 -20.18 22.61
C SER A 128 3.09 -21.54 22.52
N VAL A 129 2.36 -22.58 22.14
CA VAL A 129 2.84 -23.97 22.17
C VAL A 129 3.66 -24.30 20.93
N PHE A 130 4.83 -24.91 21.08
CA PHE A 130 5.57 -25.49 19.96
C PHE A 130 4.94 -26.84 19.60
N LEU A 131 4.08 -26.86 18.59
CA LEU A 131 3.34 -28.05 18.21
C LEU A 131 4.24 -29.04 17.44
N PRO A 132 4.09 -30.36 17.69
CA PRO A 132 4.73 -31.37 16.85
C PRO A 132 4.15 -31.29 15.44
N LEU A 133 5.02 -31.38 14.44
CA LEU A 133 4.66 -31.15 13.04
C LEU A 133 4.53 -32.47 12.28
N ALA A 134 3.51 -32.54 11.44
CA ALA A 134 3.35 -33.57 10.44
C ALA A 134 4.31 -33.32 9.25
N PRO A 135 4.65 -34.36 8.46
CA PRO A 135 4.17 -35.75 8.55
C PRO A 135 4.89 -36.62 9.60
N GLU A 136 5.93 -36.12 10.27
CA GLU A 136 6.66 -36.88 11.31
C GLU A 136 5.74 -37.22 12.49
N TYR A 137 4.87 -36.28 12.87
CA TYR A 137 3.89 -36.41 13.93
C TYR A 137 2.51 -36.00 13.41
N ARG A 138 1.85 -36.93 12.71
CA ARG A 138 0.47 -36.76 12.23
C ARG A 138 -0.50 -36.57 13.41
N LEU A 139 -1.68 -36.03 13.11
CA LEU A 139 -2.78 -35.96 14.08
C LEU A 139 -3.05 -37.36 14.67
N PRO A 140 -3.36 -37.47 15.98
CA PRO A 140 -3.68 -36.38 16.92
C PRO A 140 -2.48 -35.76 17.65
N ALA A 141 -1.22 -35.98 17.25
CA ALA A 141 -0.06 -35.54 18.05
C ALA A 141 -0.05 -34.03 18.41
N ALA A 142 -0.46 -33.16 17.49
CA ALA A 142 -0.58 -31.72 17.76
C ALA A 142 -1.70 -31.40 18.77
N ILE A 143 -2.79 -32.17 18.76
CA ILE A 143 -3.90 -32.08 19.73
C ILE A 143 -3.37 -32.47 21.12
N ASP A 144 -2.68 -33.61 21.19
CA ASP A 144 -2.10 -34.14 22.43
C ASP A 144 -1.11 -33.14 23.06
N ALA A 145 -0.31 -32.45 22.24
CA ALA A 145 0.62 -31.42 22.71
C ALA A 145 -0.10 -30.17 23.26
N GLY A 146 -1.17 -29.71 22.59
CA GLY A 146 -2.01 -28.63 23.08
C GLY A 146 -2.69 -28.98 24.42
N HIS A 147 -3.20 -30.21 24.54
CA HIS A 147 -3.78 -30.72 25.77
C HIS A 147 -2.74 -30.89 26.89
N ALA A 148 -1.53 -31.36 26.58
CA ALA A 148 -0.43 -31.42 27.53
C ALA A 148 -0.04 -30.03 28.05
N ALA A 149 -0.10 -28.97 27.22
CA ALA A 149 0.10 -27.60 27.67
C ALA A 149 -1.03 -27.12 28.62
N LEU A 150 -2.28 -27.52 28.40
CA LEU A 150 -3.39 -27.24 29.32
C LEU A 150 -3.21 -27.94 30.67
N LEU A 151 -2.81 -29.21 30.66
CA LEU A 151 -2.52 -29.95 31.89
C LEU A 151 -1.31 -29.36 32.64
N TRP A 152 -0.31 -28.86 31.91
CA TRP A 152 0.80 -28.13 32.51
C TRP A 152 0.33 -26.84 33.19
N LEU A 153 -0.51 -26.04 32.54
CA LEU A 153 -1.09 -24.84 33.17
C LEU A 153 -1.87 -25.17 34.45
N ARG A 154 -2.54 -26.33 34.50
CA ARG A 154 -3.20 -26.81 35.72
C ARG A 154 -2.18 -27.12 36.82
N ASP A 155 -1.09 -27.81 36.51
CA ASP A 155 -0.04 -28.14 37.49
C ASP A 155 0.64 -26.85 38.02
N VAL A 156 0.88 -25.87 37.15
CA VAL A 156 1.36 -24.53 37.53
C VAL A 156 0.37 -23.84 38.47
N ALA A 157 -0.94 -23.92 38.19
CA ALA A 157 -1.99 -23.33 39.02
C ALA A 157 -2.08 -23.98 40.42
N CYS A 158 -1.92 -25.31 40.50
CA CYS A 158 -1.94 -26.05 41.76
C CYS A 158 -0.68 -25.85 42.60
N GLY A 159 0.43 -25.40 41.99
CA GLY A 159 1.73 -25.32 42.66
C GLY A 159 2.39 -26.69 42.84
N ASP A 160 2.04 -27.65 41.99
CA ASP A 160 2.52 -29.04 42.06
C ASP A 160 3.97 -29.19 41.52
N GLU A 161 4.51 -28.15 40.87
CA GLU A 161 5.87 -28.14 40.32
C GLU A 161 6.89 -27.51 41.31
N GLY A 162 7.92 -28.28 41.68
CA GLY A 162 9.05 -27.78 42.47
C GLY A 162 10.16 -27.17 41.59
N ASN A 163 10.63 -25.97 41.96
CA ASN A 163 11.64 -25.16 41.26
C ASN A 163 11.24 -24.76 39.83
N LEU A 164 10.30 -23.82 39.74
CA LEU A 164 9.79 -23.27 38.48
C LEU A 164 10.79 -22.29 37.85
N ASP A 165 10.77 -22.20 36.52
CA ASP A 165 11.44 -21.11 35.81
C ASP A 165 10.87 -19.75 36.30
N PRO A 166 11.69 -18.71 36.52
CA PRO A 166 11.23 -17.40 37.02
C PRO A 166 10.10 -16.78 36.18
N ALA A 167 10.09 -17.01 34.86
CA ALA A 167 9.01 -16.54 33.99
C ALA A 167 7.69 -17.31 34.26
N VAL A 168 7.77 -18.59 34.61
CA VAL A 168 6.61 -19.42 34.97
C VAL A 168 6.11 -19.07 36.37
N GLU A 169 6.98 -18.80 37.34
CA GLU A 169 6.59 -18.30 38.66
C GLU A 169 5.82 -16.98 38.54
N ARG A 170 6.33 -16.08 37.70
CA ARG A 170 5.68 -14.81 37.41
C ARG A 170 4.31 -15.01 36.77
N LEU A 171 4.20 -15.89 35.78
CA LEU A 171 2.94 -16.24 35.15
C LEU A 171 1.94 -16.78 36.18
N ARG A 172 2.37 -17.70 37.07
CA ARG A 172 1.54 -18.29 38.14
C ARG A 172 0.98 -17.23 39.09
N ASP A 173 1.82 -16.28 39.49
CA ASP A 173 1.48 -15.27 40.48
C ASP A 173 0.55 -14.19 39.89
N GLU A 174 0.69 -13.89 38.60
CA GLU A 174 -0.11 -12.88 37.91
C GLU A 174 -1.40 -13.45 37.25
N ALA A 175 -1.45 -14.74 36.92
CA ALA A 175 -2.55 -15.34 36.18
C ALA A 175 -3.79 -15.69 37.03
N ASP A 176 -4.96 -15.47 36.45
CA ASP A 176 -6.25 -15.99 36.88
C ASP A 176 -6.57 -17.24 36.06
N PHE A 177 -6.24 -18.41 36.62
CA PHE A 177 -6.45 -19.71 35.95
C PHE A 177 -7.93 -20.08 35.80
N SER A 178 -8.87 -19.33 36.40
CA SER A 178 -10.29 -19.46 36.08
C SER A 178 -10.68 -18.76 34.76
N ARG A 179 -9.74 -18.03 34.15
CA ARG A 179 -9.90 -17.21 32.94
C ARG A 179 -8.80 -17.52 31.93
N VAL A 180 -8.71 -18.79 31.54
CA VAL A 180 -7.85 -19.22 30.43
C VAL A 180 -8.65 -19.21 29.13
N PHE A 181 -8.08 -18.64 28.07
CA PHE A 181 -8.69 -18.57 26.75
C PHE A 181 -7.81 -19.29 25.73
N LEU A 182 -8.42 -20.14 24.91
CA LEU A 182 -7.74 -20.73 23.75
C LEU A 182 -7.74 -19.73 22.61
N ILE A 183 -6.64 -19.60 21.89
CA ILE A 183 -6.57 -18.85 20.64
C ILE A 183 -5.77 -19.66 19.63
N GLY A 184 -6.28 -19.80 18.42
CA GLY A 184 -5.59 -20.56 17.39
C GLY A 184 -6.02 -20.17 16.00
N ASP A 185 -5.10 -20.30 15.07
CA ASP A 185 -5.30 -19.89 13.69
C ASP A 185 -5.05 -21.00 12.70
N SER A 186 -5.74 -20.96 11.56
CA SER A 186 -5.58 -22.00 10.53
C SER A 186 -5.70 -23.40 11.18
N SER A 187 -4.73 -24.28 10.97
CA SER A 187 -4.68 -25.60 11.63
C SER A 187 -4.67 -25.55 13.16
N GLY A 188 -4.10 -24.52 13.78
CA GLY A 188 -4.14 -24.32 15.23
C GLY A 188 -5.54 -24.01 15.76
N GLY A 189 -6.41 -23.43 14.91
CA GLY A 189 -7.82 -23.24 15.19
C GLY A 189 -8.68 -24.51 15.06
N ASN A 190 -8.14 -25.58 14.49
CA ASN A 190 -8.81 -26.89 14.46
C ASN A 190 -8.57 -27.69 15.76
N LEU A 191 -7.52 -27.34 16.51
CA LEU A 191 -7.08 -28.04 17.71
C LEU A 191 -7.88 -27.57 18.92
N ASP A 192 -9.08 -28.12 19.12
CA ASP A 192 -9.91 -27.84 20.29
C ASP A 192 -10.02 -29.08 21.19
N ASP A 193 -9.18 -29.17 22.21
CA ASP A 193 -9.15 -30.32 23.16
C ASP A 193 -9.39 -29.90 24.62
N GLY A 194 -10.15 -28.82 24.82
CA GLY A 194 -10.71 -28.52 26.15
C GLY A 194 -11.79 -29.51 26.60
N ALA A 195 -12.12 -30.48 25.74
CA ALA A 195 -13.37 -31.19 25.73
C ALA A 195 -13.27 -32.50 26.52
N GLY A 196 -13.50 -32.42 27.84
CA GLY A 196 -13.65 -33.61 28.70
C GLY A 196 -12.48 -33.92 29.64
N ALA A 197 -11.43 -33.09 29.66
CA ALA A 197 -10.37 -33.18 30.66
C ALA A 197 -10.82 -32.59 32.01
N ASP A 198 -10.46 -33.24 33.10
CA ASP A 198 -10.66 -32.72 34.45
C ASP A 198 -9.59 -31.67 34.77
N LEU A 199 -9.90 -30.42 34.43
CA LEU A 199 -8.99 -29.31 34.60
C LEU A 199 -9.04 -28.69 36.00
N HIS A 200 -9.99 -29.06 36.87
CA HIS A 200 -10.24 -28.63 38.27
C HIS A 200 -9.79 -27.21 38.71
N ALA A 201 -8.50 -26.89 38.66
CA ALA A 201 -7.89 -25.59 38.96
C ALA A 201 -7.82 -24.61 37.77
N VAL A 202 -7.94 -25.11 36.53
CA VAL A 202 -7.97 -24.33 35.29
C VAL A 202 -9.37 -24.38 34.68
N ARG A 203 -9.89 -23.23 34.27
CA ARG A 203 -11.14 -23.14 33.49
C ARG A 203 -10.87 -22.47 32.16
N LEU A 204 -11.25 -23.17 31.10
CA LEU A 204 -11.40 -22.58 29.77
C LEU A 204 -12.63 -21.69 29.75
N ALA A 205 -12.42 -20.38 29.70
CA ALA A 205 -13.47 -19.37 29.74
C ALA A 205 -14.04 -19.07 28.35
N GLY A 206 -13.28 -19.34 27.28
CA GLY A 206 -13.67 -19.12 25.90
C GLY A 206 -12.57 -19.56 24.93
N GLY A 207 -12.90 -19.62 23.64
CA GLY A 207 -11.92 -19.84 22.57
C GLY A 207 -12.08 -18.85 21.42
N VAL A 208 -10.98 -18.53 20.74
CA VAL A 208 -10.92 -17.62 19.58
C VAL A 208 -10.27 -18.36 18.42
N LEU A 209 -11.07 -18.69 17.40
CA LEU A 209 -10.63 -19.39 16.19
C LEU A 209 -10.47 -18.37 15.07
N LEU A 210 -9.23 -18.17 14.61
CA LEU A 210 -8.88 -17.21 13.58
C LEU A 210 -8.66 -17.93 12.25
N ASN A 211 -9.60 -17.80 11.32
CA ASN A 211 -9.53 -18.45 10.00
C ASN A 211 -9.20 -19.96 10.12
N PRO A 212 -9.95 -20.76 10.90
CA PRO A 212 -9.56 -22.15 11.15
C PRO A 212 -9.50 -22.96 9.85
N GLY A 213 -8.60 -23.91 9.79
CA GLY A 213 -8.31 -24.74 8.62
C GLY A 213 -9.29 -25.91 8.42
N PHE A 214 -10.59 -25.69 8.62
CA PHE A 214 -11.59 -26.72 8.31
C PHE A 214 -11.74 -26.88 6.80
N ALA A 215 -11.83 -28.12 6.35
CA ALA A 215 -11.99 -28.50 4.95
C ALA A 215 -12.60 -29.90 4.84
N ARG A 216 -13.24 -30.19 3.72
CA ARG A 216 -13.80 -31.51 3.39
C ARG A 216 -13.24 -31.99 2.05
N GLU A 217 -13.51 -33.24 1.68
CA GLU A 217 -12.99 -33.79 0.42
C GLU A 217 -13.54 -33.05 -0.80
N GLU A 218 -14.86 -32.82 -0.81
CA GLU A 218 -15.54 -32.04 -1.85
C GLU A 218 -15.27 -30.54 -1.70
N LYS A 219 -14.55 -29.95 -2.67
CA LYS A 219 -14.26 -28.51 -2.66
C LYS A 219 -15.54 -27.67 -2.61
N SER A 220 -15.55 -26.73 -1.69
CA SER A 220 -16.60 -25.72 -1.54
C SER A 220 -16.55 -24.66 -2.64
N ARG A 221 -17.58 -23.80 -2.67
CA ARG A 221 -17.64 -22.69 -3.63
C ARG A 221 -16.52 -21.68 -3.38
N SER A 222 -16.23 -21.35 -2.13
CA SER A 222 -15.11 -20.48 -1.78
C SER A 222 -13.76 -21.06 -2.24
N GLU A 223 -13.57 -22.38 -2.13
CA GLU A 223 -12.33 -23.03 -2.59
C GLU A 223 -12.13 -22.93 -4.11
N LEU A 224 -13.22 -22.87 -4.88
CA LEU A 224 -13.19 -22.79 -6.34
C LEU A 224 -13.20 -21.35 -6.88
N GLU A 225 -13.79 -20.40 -6.15
CA GLU A 225 -14.01 -19.03 -6.62
C GLU A 225 -13.04 -18.00 -6.03
N ASN A 226 -12.54 -18.20 -4.79
CA ASN A 226 -11.65 -17.23 -4.16
C ASN A 226 -10.20 -17.42 -4.65
N PRO A 227 -9.46 -16.32 -4.89
CA PRO A 227 -8.08 -16.40 -5.37
C PRO A 227 -7.15 -16.96 -4.28
N PRO A 228 -6.05 -17.64 -4.69
CA PRO A 228 -5.00 -18.04 -3.75
C PRO A 228 -4.35 -16.82 -3.08
N SER A 229 -3.79 -17.03 -1.90
CA SER A 229 -3.06 -16.01 -1.14
C SER A 229 -1.64 -16.48 -0.83
N LEU A 230 -0.79 -15.58 -0.34
CA LEU A 230 0.58 -15.91 0.09
C LEU A 230 0.61 -17.05 1.14
N PHE A 231 -0.38 -17.10 2.02
CA PHE A 231 -0.43 -18.06 3.13
C PHE A 231 -1.27 -19.30 2.85
N LEU A 232 -2.03 -19.31 1.75
CA LEU A 232 -2.92 -20.42 1.43
C LEU A 232 -3.24 -20.49 -0.06
N THR A 233 -2.92 -21.63 -0.65
CA THR A 233 -3.30 -22.02 -2.02
C THR A 233 -4.05 -23.35 -1.98
N GLU A 234 -4.76 -23.71 -3.06
CA GLU A 234 -5.40 -25.03 -3.16
C GLU A 234 -4.40 -26.19 -3.00
N ASP A 235 -3.22 -26.09 -3.62
CA ASP A 235 -2.14 -27.08 -3.51
C ASP A 235 -1.70 -27.28 -2.05
N MET A 236 -1.59 -26.17 -1.30
CA MET A 236 -1.25 -26.21 0.12
C MET A 236 -2.35 -26.88 0.94
N VAL A 237 -3.63 -26.56 0.72
CA VAL A 237 -4.74 -27.19 1.45
C VAL A 237 -4.73 -28.70 1.23
N ASP A 238 -4.68 -29.14 -0.02
CA ASP A 238 -4.78 -30.57 -0.35
C ASP A 238 -3.58 -31.35 0.23
N LYS A 239 -2.35 -30.85 0.04
CA LYS A 239 -1.13 -31.57 0.48
C LYS A 239 -0.90 -31.48 1.98
N LEU A 240 -1.07 -30.31 2.61
CA LEU A 240 -0.84 -30.16 4.05
C LEU A 240 -1.83 -30.99 4.86
N LEU A 241 -3.10 -31.02 4.45
CA LEU A 241 -4.09 -31.86 5.14
C LEU A 241 -3.82 -33.36 4.90
N ALA A 242 -3.47 -33.78 3.68
CA ALA A 242 -3.10 -35.16 3.41
C ALA A 242 -1.85 -35.62 4.20
N LEU A 243 -0.89 -34.72 4.43
CA LEU A 243 0.27 -34.98 5.28
C LEU A 243 -0.08 -34.94 6.78
N GLY A 244 -1.06 -34.12 7.18
CA GLY A 244 -1.45 -33.88 8.57
C GLY A 244 -2.36 -34.94 9.19
N VAL A 245 -3.37 -35.42 8.44
CA VAL A 245 -4.33 -36.42 8.95
C VAL A 245 -3.68 -37.81 9.12
N PRO A 246 -4.25 -38.70 9.96
CA PRO A 246 -3.76 -40.07 10.10
C PRO A 246 -3.65 -40.81 8.76
N LEU A 247 -2.70 -41.73 8.64
CA LEU A 247 -2.55 -42.56 7.44
C LEU A 247 -3.85 -43.32 7.13
N GLY A 248 -4.29 -43.23 5.87
CA GLY A 248 -5.53 -43.85 5.41
C GLY A 248 -6.79 -43.00 5.59
N MET A 249 -6.68 -41.80 6.18
CA MET A 249 -7.75 -40.79 6.18
C MET A 249 -7.52 -39.75 5.08
N ASN A 250 -8.61 -39.07 4.68
CA ASN A 250 -8.61 -37.92 3.78
C ASN A 250 -9.17 -36.67 4.51
N LYS A 251 -9.59 -35.64 3.77
CA LYS A 251 -10.14 -34.41 4.38
C LYS A 251 -11.50 -34.61 5.05
N ASP A 252 -12.22 -35.70 4.76
CA ASP A 252 -13.45 -36.09 5.47
C ASP A 252 -13.12 -36.81 6.78
N SER A 253 -12.36 -36.15 7.65
CA SER A 253 -11.93 -36.66 8.95
C SER A 253 -12.62 -35.92 10.11
N PRO A 254 -12.68 -36.52 11.31
CA PRO A 254 -13.18 -35.83 12.52
C PRO A 254 -12.29 -34.67 12.98
N TYR A 255 -11.18 -34.38 12.29
CA TYR A 255 -10.26 -33.29 12.61
C TYR A 255 -10.39 -32.08 11.67
N THR A 256 -10.97 -32.29 10.49
CA THR A 256 -10.92 -31.31 9.39
C THR A 256 -12.30 -31.01 8.83
N SER A 257 -13.20 -32.00 8.74
CA SER A 257 -14.52 -31.81 8.15
C SER A 257 -15.48 -31.13 9.13
N PRO A 258 -16.10 -29.99 8.76
CA PRO A 258 -16.96 -29.20 9.64
C PRO A 258 -18.03 -30.01 10.40
N SER A 259 -18.73 -30.90 9.70
CA SER A 259 -19.82 -31.67 10.30
C SER A 259 -19.28 -32.80 11.20
N LEU A 260 -18.22 -33.48 10.80
CA LEU A 260 -17.63 -34.58 11.59
C LEU A 260 -16.95 -34.07 12.86
N VAL A 261 -16.32 -32.89 12.80
CA VAL A 261 -15.77 -32.20 13.98
C VAL A 261 -16.89 -31.89 14.98
N ALA A 262 -18.00 -31.30 14.50
CA ALA A 262 -19.15 -30.98 15.36
C ALA A 262 -19.77 -32.24 15.99
N GLU A 263 -19.88 -33.33 15.24
CA GLU A 263 -20.36 -34.62 15.75
C GLU A 263 -19.43 -35.20 16.82
N ALA A 264 -18.11 -35.12 16.61
CA ALA A 264 -17.11 -35.63 17.56
C ALA A 264 -17.21 -34.94 18.94
N VAL A 265 -17.54 -33.64 18.97
CA VAL A 265 -17.66 -32.87 20.21
C VAL A 265 -19.09 -32.71 20.71
N ALA A 266 -20.09 -33.30 20.04
CA ALA A 266 -21.50 -33.09 20.34
C ALA A 266 -21.86 -33.36 21.81
N ARG A 267 -21.25 -34.38 22.43
CA ARG A 267 -21.50 -34.78 23.83
C ARG A 267 -20.60 -34.08 24.86
N LEU A 268 -19.63 -33.28 24.42
CA LEU A 268 -18.63 -32.68 25.28
C LEU A 268 -19.07 -31.29 25.75
N HIS A 269 -18.64 -30.88 26.95
CA HIS A 269 -18.86 -29.51 27.40
C HIS A 269 -17.75 -28.63 26.80
N MET A 270 -18.15 -27.72 25.90
CA MET A 270 -17.24 -26.78 25.23
C MET A 270 -17.41 -25.38 25.82
N PRO A 271 -16.33 -24.59 25.94
CA PRO A 271 -16.46 -23.17 26.22
C PRO A 271 -17.12 -22.44 25.04
N PRO A 272 -17.64 -21.22 25.24
CA PRO A 272 -18.11 -20.40 24.12
C PRO A 272 -16.96 -20.06 23.18
N MET A 273 -17.20 -20.16 21.88
CA MET A 273 -16.19 -19.94 20.84
C MET A 273 -16.53 -18.72 20.00
N LEU A 274 -15.53 -17.94 19.65
CA LEU A 274 -15.59 -16.93 18.60
C LEU A 274 -14.89 -17.47 17.37
N LEU A 275 -15.62 -17.51 16.27
CA LEU A 275 -15.13 -17.92 14.96
C LEU A 275 -14.96 -16.67 14.09
N VAL A 276 -13.71 -16.33 13.77
CA VAL A 276 -13.38 -15.21 12.87
C VAL A 276 -13.04 -15.77 11.49
N VAL A 277 -13.78 -15.35 10.48
CA VAL A 277 -13.69 -15.82 9.08
C VAL A 277 -13.29 -14.64 8.20
N ALA A 278 -12.41 -14.83 7.21
CA ALA A 278 -12.12 -13.77 6.24
C ALA A 278 -12.95 -13.96 4.95
N GLU A 279 -13.55 -12.88 4.44
CA GLU A 279 -14.46 -12.90 3.29
C GLU A 279 -13.86 -13.53 2.02
N LYS A 280 -12.54 -13.37 1.80
CA LYS A 280 -11.80 -13.95 0.67
C LYS A 280 -10.89 -15.10 1.08
N ASP A 281 -11.13 -15.72 2.22
CA ASP A 281 -10.45 -16.98 2.57
C ASP A 281 -10.88 -18.09 1.58
N LEU A 282 -9.91 -18.89 1.15
CA LEU A 282 -10.16 -20.07 0.33
C LEU A 282 -11.06 -21.07 1.08
N LEU A 283 -10.88 -21.15 2.41
CA LEU A 283 -11.67 -21.99 3.32
C LEU A 283 -12.87 -21.26 3.96
N HIS A 284 -13.33 -20.15 3.39
CA HIS A 284 -14.46 -19.37 3.93
C HIS A 284 -15.71 -20.22 4.16
N ASP A 285 -16.16 -20.98 3.16
CA ASP A 285 -17.40 -21.74 3.26
C ASP A 285 -17.29 -22.89 4.29
N PRO A 286 -16.23 -23.74 4.28
CA PRO A 286 -16.02 -24.73 5.33
C PRO A 286 -15.94 -24.12 6.75
N GLN A 287 -15.36 -22.93 6.90
CA GLN A 287 -15.32 -22.24 8.20
C GLN A 287 -16.73 -21.86 8.67
N VAL A 288 -17.54 -21.25 7.80
CA VAL A 288 -18.93 -20.88 8.13
C VAL A 288 -19.77 -22.12 8.43
N GLU A 289 -19.63 -23.18 7.61
CA GLU A 289 -20.29 -24.47 7.82
C GLU A 289 -19.95 -25.08 9.18
N TYR A 290 -18.71 -24.91 9.67
CA TYR A 290 -18.30 -25.37 11.00
C TYR A 290 -19.07 -24.62 12.09
N GLY A 291 -19.16 -23.28 12.00
CA GLY A 291 -19.95 -22.49 12.94
C GLY A 291 -21.41 -22.94 13.01
N GLU A 292 -22.02 -23.19 11.86
CA GLU A 292 -23.39 -23.70 11.75
C GLU A 292 -23.54 -25.13 12.29
N ALA A 293 -22.58 -26.01 12.01
CA ALA A 293 -22.56 -27.39 12.51
C ALA A 293 -22.44 -27.44 14.04
N MET A 294 -21.55 -26.62 14.61
CA MET A 294 -21.39 -26.48 16.06
C MET A 294 -22.67 -25.96 16.74
N ALA A 295 -23.33 -24.98 16.14
CA ALA A 295 -24.62 -24.49 16.62
C ALA A 295 -25.71 -25.58 16.59
N ARG A 296 -25.76 -26.40 15.53
CA ARG A 296 -26.71 -27.52 15.40
C ARG A 296 -26.56 -28.58 16.49
N VAL A 297 -25.34 -28.84 16.95
CA VAL A 297 -25.07 -29.77 18.07
C VAL A 297 -25.11 -29.08 19.45
N GLY A 298 -25.64 -27.86 19.52
CA GLY A 298 -25.91 -27.13 20.75
C GLY A 298 -24.68 -26.46 21.39
N LYS A 299 -23.61 -26.18 20.63
CA LYS A 299 -22.48 -25.38 21.12
C LYS A 299 -22.72 -23.89 20.89
N THR A 300 -22.10 -23.07 21.75
CA THR A 300 -22.14 -21.61 21.62
C THR A 300 -20.99 -21.15 20.74
N VAL A 301 -21.29 -20.75 19.50
CA VAL A 301 -20.33 -20.19 18.57
C VAL A 301 -20.84 -18.87 18.03
N GLU A 302 -20.05 -17.80 18.17
CA GLU A 302 -20.30 -16.51 17.54
C GLU A 302 -19.43 -16.40 16.29
N THR A 303 -20.03 -16.22 15.12
CA THR A 303 -19.30 -16.11 13.85
C THR A 303 -19.20 -14.67 13.40
N VAL A 304 -17.97 -14.20 13.17
CA VAL A 304 -17.65 -12.86 12.69
C VAL A 304 -16.90 -12.95 11.37
N VAL A 305 -17.49 -12.38 10.30
CA VAL A 305 -16.86 -12.33 8.98
C VAL A 305 -16.16 -10.99 8.80
N SER A 306 -14.84 -11.03 8.71
CA SER A 306 -13.98 -9.89 8.35
C SER A 306 -14.14 -9.61 6.85
N ARG A 307 -14.75 -8.47 6.52
CA ARG A 307 -15.01 -8.01 5.15
C ARG A 307 -13.90 -7.10 4.62
N GLY A 308 -13.83 -6.94 3.30
CA GLY A 308 -12.92 -5.99 2.65
C GLY A 308 -11.76 -6.64 1.91
N ALA A 309 -12.03 -7.71 1.16
CA ALA A 309 -11.03 -8.43 0.36
C ALA A 309 -9.85 -9.01 1.18
N VAL A 310 -10.09 -9.38 2.43
CA VAL A 310 -9.10 -10.02 3.30
C VAL A 310 -9.09 -11.54 3.13
N ALA A 311 -7.90 -12.13 3.09
CA ALA A 311 -7.67 -13.56 2.82
C ALA A 311 -7.20 -14.34 4.06
N HIS A 312 -6.79 -15.59 3.89
CA HIS A 312 -6.38 -16.49 4.98
C HIS A 312 -5.31 -15.87 5.89
N VAL A 313 -5.53 -15.92 7.21
CA VAL A 313 -4.64 -15.39 8.27
C VAL A 313 -4.06 -14.00 7.99
N PHE A 314 -4.84 -13.13 7.33
CA PHE A 314 -4.41 -11.78 6.92
C PHE A 314 -3.84 -10.91 8.06
N TYR A 315 -4.20 -11.22 9.31
CA TYR A 315 -3.74 -10.53 10.51
C TYR A 315 -2.31 -10.90 10.95
N LEU A 316 -1.67 -11.89 10.31
CA LEU A 316 -0.27 -12.25 10.53
C LEU A 316 0.68 -11.63 9.51
N ASN A 317 0.17 -11.18 8.36
CA ASN A 317 0.99 -10.59 7.32
C ASN A 317 1.55 -9.23 7.76
N PHE A 318 2.75 -9.11 8.31
CA PHE A 318 3.26 -7.81 8.79
C PHE A 318 3.35 -6.70 7.74
N PHE A 319 3.33 -7.01 6.44
CA PHE A 319 3.16 -5.99 5.38
C PHE A 319 1.71 -5.50 5.26
N ALA A 320 0.72 -6.31 5.67
CA ALA A 320 -0.70 -5.96 5.80
C ALA A 320 -1.16 -5.65 7.24
N VAL A 321 -0.35 -5.98 8.25
CA VAL A 321 -0.59 -5.71 9.66
C VAL A 321 0.02 -4.37 9.96
N ASP A 322 -0.81 -3.37 9.73
CA ASP A 322 -0.82 -2.24 10.62
C ASP A 322 -2.22 -2.16 11.24
N ILE A 323 -2.29 -2.68 12.47
CA ILE A 323 -3.16 -2.39 13.62
C ILE A 323 -4.70 -2.43 13.52
N ALA A 324 -5.38 -2.33 12.37
CA ALA A 324 -6.84 -2.51 12.33
C ALA A 324 -7.29 -3.99 12.45
N CYS A 325 -6.50 -4.93 11.93
CA CYS A 325 -6.72 -6.37 12.12
C CYS A 325 -6.48 -6.77 13.58
N SER A 326 -5.44 -6.18 14.19
CA SER A 326 -5.24 -6.24 15.63
C SER A 326 -6.43 -5.62 16.34
N PHE A 327 -7.04 -4.51 15.91
CA PHE A 327 -8.18 -3.89 16.61
C PHE A 327 -9.44 -4.76 16.57
N HIS A 328 -9.83 -5.39 15.45
CA HIS A 328 -11.02 -6.25 15.39
C HIS A 328 -10.81 -7.55 16.17
N ILE A 329 -9.64 -8.19 16.03
CA ILE A 329 -9.28 -9.38 16.82
C ILE A 329 -9.09 -9.00 18.29
N PHE A 330 -8.49 -7.85 18.59
CA PHE A 330 -8.34 -7.30 19.95
C PHE A 330 -9.69 -6.97 20.54
N THR A 331 -10.60 -6.26 19.86
CA THR A 331 -11.94 -5.95 20.40
C THR A 331 -12.76 -7.20 20.56
N ALA A 332 -12.72 -8.15 19.62
CA ALA A 332 -13.46 -9.40 19.76
C ALA A 332 -12.88 -10.26 20.90
N THR A 333 -11.55 -10.42 20.96
CA THR A 333 -10.85 -11.12 22.05
C THR A 333 -11.05 -10.40 23.39
N TYR A 334 -10.96 -9.08 23.43
CA TYR A 334 -11.15 -8.26 24.63
C TYR A 334 -12.61 -8.25 25.11
N SER A 335 -13.59 -8.24 24.21
CA SER A 335 -15.02 -8.29 24.56
C SER A 335 -15.40 -9.64 25.18
N ILE A 336 -14.78 -10.72 24.71
CA ILE A 336 -14.94 -12.07 25.28
C ILE A 336 -14.20 -12.21 26.60
N ILE A 337 -12.97 -11.70 26.66
CA ILE A 337 -12.19 -11.69 27.89
C ILE A 337 -12.87 -10.82 28.95
N TRP A 338 -13.49 -9.70 28.56
CA TRP A 338 -14.01 -8.67 29.47
C TRP A 338 -15.46 -8.22 29.15
N PRO A 339 -16.47 -9.09 29.32
CA PRO A 339 -17.84 -8.83 28.87
C PRO A 339 -18.56 -7.67 29.57
N ALA A 340 -18.14 -7.29 30.78
CA ALA A 340 -18.77 -6.19 31.54
C ALA A 340 -18.42 -4.77 31.04
N ALA A 341 -17.39 -4.61 30.20
CA ALA A 341 -17.07 -3.31 29.59
C ALA A 341 -17.60 -3.15 28.15
N ALA A 342 -18.08 -4.24 27.53
CA ALA A 342 -18.44 -4.28 26.11
C ALA A 342 -19.86 -3.78 25.78
N MET A 343 -20.63 -3.31 26.77
CA MET A 343 -22.00 -2.80 26.54
C MET A 343 -22.07 -1.32 26.11
N ALA A 344 -20.93 -0.64 25.94
CA ALA A 344 -20.89 0.68 25.32
C ALA A 344 -20.06 0.59 24.04
N THR A 345 -20.73 0.83 22.90
CA THR A 345 -20.25 1.00 21.51
C THR A 345 -20.29 -0.19 20.57
N LEU A 346 -21.46 -0.38 19.94
CA LEU A 346 -21.61 -0.88 18.58
C LEU A 346 -22.64 0.01 17.85
N PRO A 347 -22.27 0.82 16.84
CA PRO A 347 -23.24 1.37 15.92
C PRO A 347 -23.52 0.34 14.82
N GLN A 348 -24.76 -0.17 14.80
CA GLN A 348 -25.39 -0.69 13.60
C GLN A 348 -25.50 0.47 12.58
N MET A 349 -24.84 0.40 11.43
CA MET A 349 -25.18 1.26 10.30
C MET A 349 -25.39 0.43 9.04
N ALA A 350 -26.63 0.53 8.59
CA ALA A 350 -27.26 -0.20 7.52
C ALA A 350 -26.80 0.28 6.14
N ALA A 351 -26.88 -0.66 5.20
CA ALA A 351 -26.91 -0.43 3.77
C ALA A 351 -28.01 0.58 3.40
N THR A 352 -27.64 1.80 2.98
CA THR A 352 -28.47 2.65 2.09
C THR A 352 -27.68 3.89 1.64
N LYS A 353 -26.91 3.81 0.53
CA LYS A 353 -26.63 4.97 -0.33
C LYS A 353 -25.92 4.69 -1.69
N GLU A 354 -26.12 3.53 -2.32
CA GLU A 354 -25.55 3.26 -3.66
C GLU A 354 -26.61 3.12 -4.79
N ARG A 355 -27.79 3.72 -4.64
CA ARG A 355 -28.87 3.61 -5.65
C ARG A 355 -29.38 4.91 -6.28
N GLN A 356 -28.57 5.97 -6.32
CA GLN A 356 -29.05 7.25 -6.89
C GLN A 356 -28.13 8.01 -7.87
N GLU A 357 -27.10 7.39 -8.45
CA GLU A 357 -26.32 8.06 -9.53
C GLU A 357 -26.31 7.32 -10.89
N ALA A 358 -27.18 6.32 -11.08
CA ALA A 358 -27.39 5.70 -12.39
C ALA A 358 -28.55 6.37 -13.16
N ALA A 359 -28.38 7.62 -13.62
CA ALA A 359 -29.33 8.24 -14.55
C ALA A 359 -28.72 9.40 -15.37
N ASN A 360 -27.84 9.09 -16.35
CA ASN A 360 -27.86 9.67 -17.71
C ASN A 360 -26.63 9.22 -18.52
N PRO A 361 -26.74 8.25 -19.45
CA PRO A 361 -25.64 7.94 -20.35
C PRO A 361 -25.76 8.81 -21.61
N THR A 362 -25.07 9.94 -21.64
CA THR A 362 -24.58 10.47 -22.92
C THR A 362 -23.49 9.52 -23.39
N THR A 363 -23.80 8.72 -24.41
CA THR A 363 -22.89 7.70 -24.95
C THR A 363 -21.74 8.37 -25.71
N THR A 364 -20.71 8.80 -25.00
CA THR A 364 -19.38 9.00 -25.57
C THR A 364 -18.65 7.66 -25.59
N THR A 365 -18.18 7.25 -26.76
CA THR A 365 -17.45 6.00 -26.97
C THR A 365 -16.13 6.05 -26.19
N ARG A 366 -16.11 5.53 -24.97
CA ARG A 366 -14.94 5.50 -24.07
C ARG A 366 -13.90 4.53 -24.63
N THR A 367 -12.85 5.03 -25.27
CA THR A 367 -11.78 4.21 -25.86
C THR A 367 -10.56 4.23 -24.95
N LEU A 368 -9.97 3.07 -24.65
CA LEU A 368 -8.74 2.98 -23.85
C LEU A 368 -7.57 3.63 -24.60
N VAL A 369 -6.92 4.61 -23.97
CA VAL A 369 -5.79 5.37 -24.53
C VAL A 369 -4.45 4.88 -23.98
N GLU A 370 -4.39 4.62 -22.67
CA GLU A 370 -3.20 4.14 -21.99
C GLU A 370 -3.62 3.23 -20.83
N SER A 371 -2.77 2.28 -20.48
CA SER A 371 -2.99 1.42 -19.31
C SER A 371 -1.69 1.08 -18.62
N VAL A 372 -1.64 1.24 -17.31
CA VAL A 372 -0.62 0.63 -16.47
C VAL A 372 -1.14 -0.72 -16.01
N THR A 373 -0.47 -1.80 -16.41
CA THR A 373 -0.91 -3.18 -16.16
C THR A 373 -1.36 -3.36 -14.71
N ASN A 374 -2.62 -3.75 -14.52
CA ASN A 374 -3.30 -3.97 -13.24
C ASN A 374 -3.51 -2.73 -12.33
N TRP A 375 -3.08 -1.53 -12.72
CA TRP A 375 -3.15 -0.36 -11.85
C TRP A 375 -4.09 0.74 -12.35
N ILE A 376 -3.89 1.20 -13.59
CA ILE A 376 -4.54 2.41 -14.12
C ILE A 376 -5.02 2.15 -15.54
N ARG A 377 -6.23 2.61 -15.88
CA ARG A 377 -6.72 2.72 -17.26
C ARG A 377 -7.11 4.16 -17.55
N VAL A 378 -6.54 4.74 -18.61
CA VAL A 378 -6.83 6.10 -19.07
C VAL A 378 -7.62 6.02 -20.35
N TYR A 379 -8.71 6.79 -20.45
CA TYR A 379 -9.62 6.74 -21.59
C TYR A 379 -9.63 8.04 -22.39
N SER A 380 -10.19 7.97 -23.60
CA SER A 380 -10.19 9.05 -24.59
C SER A 380 -10.97 10.31 -24.18
N ASP A 381 -11.88 10.18 -23.22
CA ASP A 381 -12.63 11.28 -22.61
C ASP A 381 -11.89 11.92 -21.42
N GLY A 382 -10.68 11.45 -21.10
CA GLY A 382 -9.86 11.94 -20.00
C GLY A 382 -10.15 11.26 -18.65
N SER A 383 -11.14 10.38 -18.58
CA SER A 383 -11.44 9.63 -17.35
C SER A 383 -10.38 8.57 -17.05
N VAL A 384 -10.22 8.23 -15.77
CA VAL A 384 -9.18 7.31 -15.28
C VAL A 384 -9.78 6.32 -14.30
N ASP A 385 -9.64 5.02 -14.57
CA ASP A 385 -9.96 3.97 -13.60
C ASP A 385 -8.69 3.58 -12.83
N ARG A 386 -8.78 3.58 -11.49
CA ARG A 386 -7.70 3.15 -10.57
C ARG A 386 -8.13 1.83 -9.93
N LEU A 387 -7.63 0.74 -10.48
CA LEU A 387 -8.19 -0.60 -10.27
C LEU A 387 -7.45 -1.38 -9.19
N GLY A 388 -6.12 -1.25 -9.15
CA GLY A 388 -5.25 -2.05 -8.29
C GLY A 388 -5.26 -3.54 -8.64
N PRO A 389 -4.13 -4.26 -8.49
CA PRO A 389 -4.16 -5.71 -8.58
C PRO A 389 -4.98 -6.27 -7.40
N PRO A 390 -5.68 -7.42 -7.54
CA PRO A 390 -6.47 -8.01 -6.45
C PRO A 390 -5.70 -8.16 -5.14
N GLU A 391 -4.40 -8.44 -5.21
CA GLU A 391 -3.46 -8.55 -4.10
C GLU A 391 -3.30 -7.23 -3.33
N ALA A 392 -3.58 -6.08 -3.96
CA ALA A 392 -3.53 -4.76 -3.35
C ALA A 392 -4.88 -4.28 -2.78
N ALA A 393 -6.00 -4.97 -3.07
CA ALA A 393 -7.34 -4.45 -2.80
C ALA A 393 -7.56 -4.10 -1.32
N ALA A 394 -7.09 -4.93 -0.39
CA ALA A 394 -7.23 -4.72 1.05
C ALA A 394 -6.53 -3.43 1.55
N PHE A 395 -5.50 -2.97 0.84
CA PHE A 395 -4.74 -1.75 1.14
C PHE A 395 -5.39 -0.48 0.60
N MET A 396 -6.27 -0.63 -0.38
CA MET A 396 -6.91 0.46 -1.13
C MET A 396 -8.32 0.79 -0.61
N VAL A 397 -8.79 0.07 0.41
CA VAL A 397 -10.09 0.32 1.05
C VAL A 397 -10.10 1.71 1.68
N LEU A 398 -11.10 2.52 1.34
CA LEU A 398 -11.30 3.82 1.97
C LEU A 398 -11.81 3.65 3.39
N VAL A 399 -11.14 4.28 4.34
CA VAL A 399 -11.57 4.35 5.73
C VAL A 399 -12.36 5.65 5.92
N PRO A 400 -13.64 5.60 6.34
CA PRO A 400 -14.40 6.82 6.66
C PRO A 400 -13.78 7.59 7.84
N PRO A 401 -13.94 8.92 7.91
CA PRO A 401 -13.59 9.69 9.10
C PRO A 401 -14.49 9.27 10.29
N TYR A 402 -14.02 9.52 11.50
CA TYR A 402 -14.74 9.19 12.74
C TYR A 402 -14.39 10.16 13.88
N ASP A 403 -15.45 10.70 14.49
CA ASP A 403 -15.35 11.63 15.63
C ASP A 403 -15.12 10.91 16.97
N ASP A 404 -15.62 9.68 17.08
CA ASP A 404 -15.48 8.86 18.28
C ASP A 404 -14.05 8.33 18.40
N PRO A 405 -13.35 8.54 19.53
CA PRO A 405 -11.98 8.09 19.70
C PRO A 405 -11.82 6.58 19.48
N ARG A 406 -10.94 6.19 18.55
CA ARG A 406 -10.50 4.80 18.33
C ARG A 406 -9.02 4.72 18.60
N ASP A 407 -8.61 3.88 19.54
CA ASP A 407 -7.22 3.73 19.99
C ASP A 407 -6.54 5.07 20.37
N GLY A 408 -7.30 6.01 20.93
CA GLY A 408 -6.78 7.31 21.32
C GLY A 408 -6.62 8.32 20.18
N VAL A 409 -7.23 8.07 19.01
CA VAL A 409 -7.22 8.96 17.84
C VAL A 409 -8.64 9.20 17.33
N THR A 410 -8.88 10.39 16.81
CA THR A 410 -10.06 10.72 15.99
C THR A 410 -9.60 11.13 14.60
N VAL A 411 -10.42 10.88 13.59
CA VAL A 411 -10.05 11.12 12.18
C VAL A 411 -11.08 11.99 11.49
N HIS A 412 -10.63 13.06 10.85
CA HIS A 412 -11.51 14.08 10.27
C HIS A 412 -11.06 14.41 8.85
N ASP A 413 -12.00 14.55 7.92
CA ASP A 413 -11.70 15.08 6.58
C ASP A 413 -12.15 16.55 6.54
N VAL A 414 -11.27 17.44 6.11
CA VAL A 414 -11.48 18.90 6.10
C VAL A 414 -11.13 19.46 4.73
N ALA A 415 -12.09 20.12 4.09
CA ALA A 415 -11.83 20.96 2.93
C ALA A 415 -11.25 22.30 3.39
N THR A 416 -10.02 22.61 2.99
CA THR A 416 -9.36 23.85 3.42
C THR A 416 -9.78 25.05 2.58
N ASP A 417 -9.62 26.25 3.15
CA ASP A 417 -9.77 27.53 2.45
C ASP A 417 -8.63 27.81 1.43
N HIS A 418 -7.63 26.93 1.34
CA HIS A 418 -6.56 26.95 0.33
C HIS A 418 -6.81 25.98 -0.84
N GLY A 419 -8.03 25.44 -0.97
CA GLY A 419 -8.44 24.61 -2.11
C GLY A 419 -7.78 23.22 -2.13
N VAL A 420 -7.33 22.73 -0.98
CA VAL A 420 -6.81 21.37 -0.80
C VAL A 420 -7.57 20.66 0.32
N ASP A 421 -7.92 19.40 0.13
CA ASP A 421 -8.53 18.60 1.19
C ASP A 421 -7.44 17.96 2.04
N VAL A 422 -7.68 17.88 3.35
CA VAL A 422 -6.77 17.23 4.30
C VAL A 422 -7.52 16.27 5.19
N ARG A 423 -6.85 15.17 5.54
CA ARG A 423 -7.29 14.23 6.55
C ARG A 423 -6.48 14.40 7.82
N LEU A 424 -7.14 14.72 8.91
CA LEU A 424 -6.55 14.98 10.21
C LEU A 424 -6.65 13.75 11.10
N TYR A 425 -5.51 13.27 11.58
CA TYR A 425 -5.42 12.30 12.67
C TYR A 425 -5.08 13.06 13.94
N LEU A 426 -6.00 13.09 14.91
CA LEU A 426 -5.86 13.86 16.14
C LEU A 426 -5.87 12.96 17.35
N THR A 427 -4.87 13.08 18.20
CA THR A 427 -4.84 12.37 19.48
C THR A 427 -5.89 12.91 20.44
N THR A 428 -6.47 12.02 21.25
CA THR A 428 -7.48 12.37 22.27
C THR A 428 -6.89 12.53 23.65
N THR A 429 -5.60 12.26 23.81
CA THR A 429 -4.89 12.45 25.07
C THR A 429 -4.69 13.93 25.32
N ALA A 430 -5.22 14.42 26.45
CA ALA A 430 -5.08 15.81 26.87
C ALA A 430 -3.57 16.16 27.01
N PRO A 431 -3.09 17.17 26.27
CA PRO A 431 -1.67 17.50 26.28
C PRO A 431 -1.23 18.11 27.61
N ALA A 432 -0.10 17.64 28.16
CA ALA A 432 0.62 18.37 29.22
C ALA A 432 1.39 19.59 28.67
N ARG A 433 1.67 19.61 27.36
CA ARG A 433 2.36 20.68 26.62
C ARG A 433 1.91 20.69 25.15
N ARG A 434 2.14 21.79 24.43
CA ARG A 434 1.99 21.82 22.96
C ARG A 434 2.94 20.82 22.28
N ARG A 435 2.49 20.19 21.19
CA ARG A 435 3.14 19.04 20.53
C ARG A 435 3.38 19.26 19.03
N PRO A 436 4.37 18.58 18.42
CA PRO A 436 4.67 18.74 16.99
C PRO A 436 3.47 18.40 16.09
N VAL A 437 3.49 18.92 14.86
CA VAL A 437 2.54 18.55 13.80
C VAL A 437 3.31 17.85 12.69
N LEU A 438 2.75 16.74 12.17
CA LEU A 438 3.27 16.08 10.97
C LEU A 438 2.39 16.41 9.77
N VAL A 439 2.99 16.76 8.64
CA VAL A 439 2.30 16.92 7.36
C VAL A 439 2.71 15.76 6.47
N HIS A 440 1.75 14.90 6.15
CA HIS A 440 1.96 13.66 5.42
C HIS A 440 1.58 13.80 3.93
N PHE A 441 2.46 13.29 3.06
CA PHE A 441 2.23 13.10 1.62
C PHE A 441 2.29 11.62 1.27
N HIS A 442 1.21 11.10 0.68
CA HIS A 442 1.13 9.69 0.30
C HIS A 442 1.93 9.35 -0.98
N GLY A 443 2.41 8.11 -1.06
CA GLY A 443 3.05 7.51 -2.23
C GLY A 443 2.13 7.27 -3.44
N GLY A 444 2.38 6.20 -4.21
CA GLY A 444 1.54 5.82 -5.36
C GLY A 444 1.89 6.50 -6.69
N GLY A 445 3.16 6.86 -6.88
CA GLY A 445 3.68 7.35 -8.17
C GLY A 445 3.03 8.64 -8.69
N PHE A 446 2.45 9.47 -7.79
CA PHE A 446 1.63 10.64 -8.11
C PHE A 446 0.30 10.34 -8.84
N CYS A 447 0.01 9.07 -9.12
CA CYS A 447 -1.08 8.71 -10.04
C CYS A 447 -2.21 7.94 -9.36
N LEU A 448 -1.96 7.30 -8.21
CA LEU A 448 -2.79 6.18 -7.78
C LEU A 448 -3.48 6.35 -6.41
N SER A 449 -2.73 6.64 -5.36
CA SER A 449 -3.20 6.39 -3.98
C SER A 449 -4.00 7.56 -3.39
N HIS A 450 -4.60 7.35 -2.21
CA HIS A 450 -5.44 8.35 -1.55
C HIS A 450 -5.18 8.39 -0.03
N ALA A 451 -5.24 9.57 0.59
CA ALA A 451 -4.98 9.79 2.03
C ALA A 451 -5.84 8.95 2.99
N ALA A 452 -7.03 8.54 2.53
CA ALA A 452 -7.98 7.73 3.30
C ALA A 452 -7.84 6.21 3.06
N TRP A 453 -6.90 5.76 2.23
CA TRP A 453 -6.66 4.33 2.04
C TRP A 453 -6.23 3.66 3.35
N SER A 454 -6.68 2.43 3.55
CA SER A 454 -6.44 1.65 4.76
C SER A 454 -4.94 1.51 5.06
N LEU A 455 -4.10 1.39 4.04
CA LEU A 455 -2.63 1.40 4.18
C LEU A 455 -2.12 2.61 4.98
N TYR A 456 -2.55 3.82 4.60
CA TYR A 456 -2.12 5.05 5.26
C TYR A 456 -2.85 5.26 6.59
N HIS A 457 -4.16 4.99 6.62
CA HIS A 457 -4.95 5.13 7.83
C HIS A 457 -4.33 4.37 9.01
N ARG A 458 -3.98 3.11 8.77
CA ARG A 458 -3.46 2.22 9.81
C ARG A 458 -2.15 2.75 10.39
N PHE A 459 -1.21 3.14 9.53
CA PHE A 459 0.08 3.68 9.94
C PHE A 459 -0.05 5.02 10.67
N TYR A 460 -0.79 5.98 10.10
CA TYR A 460 -0.83 7.34 10.65
C TYR A 460 -1.73 7.50 11.87
N ALA A 461 -2.80 6.71 12.00
CA ALA A 461 -3.54 6.64 13.25
C ALA A 461 -2.63 6.18 14.40
N ARG A 462 -1.84 5.12 14.18
CA ARG A 462 -0.89 4.65 15.19
C ARG A 462 0.21 5.66 15.50
N LEU A 463 0.84 6.19 14.46
CA LEU A 463 1.95 7.12 14.56
C LEU A 463 1.56 8.37 15.37
N THR A 464 0.31 8.80 15.26
CA THR A 464 -0.24 9.94 16.02
C THR A 464 -0.14 9.72 17.54
N VAL A 465 -0.36 8.49 18.02
CA VAL A 465 -0.31 8.13 19.44
C VAL A 465 1.12 7.88 19.90
N ASP A 466 1.88 7.11 19.13
CA ASP A 466 3.22 6.65 19.52
C ASP A 466 4.26 7.79 19.56
N LEU A 467 4.13 8.80 18.68
CA LEU A 467 5.08 9.91 18.60
C LEU A 467 4.73 11.12 19.48
N ASP A 468 3.65 11.07 20.26
CA ASP A 468 3.12 12.20 21.04
C ASP A 468 3.07 13.51 20.22
N VAL A 469 2.40 13.46 19.06
CA VAL A 469 2.17 14.61 18.18
C VAL A 469 0.78 15.21 18.43
N ALA A 470 0.60 16.49 18.12
CA ALA A 470 -0.71 17.14 18.21
C ALA A 470 -1.69 16.58 17.18
N GLY A 471 -1.17 16.28 16.00
CA GLY A 471 -1.89 15.59 14.94
C GLY A 471 -1.05 15.40 13.69
N ILE A 472 -1.59 14.59 12.78
CA ILE A 472 -1.04 14.36 11.45
C ILE A 472 -2.01 14.91 10.43
N VAL A 473 -1.54 15.84 9.60
CA VAL A 473 -2.24 16.45 8.47
C VAL A 473 -1.86 15.68 7.21
N SER A 474 -2.68 14.71 6.82
CA SER A 474 -2.46 13.95 5.59
C SER A 474 -3.11 14.67 4.41
N VAL A 475 -2.30 15.14 3.46
CA VAL A 475 -2.79 15.90 2.30
C VAL A 475 -3.44 14.97 1.30
N VAL A 476 -4.64 15.30 0.82
CA VAL A 476 -5.28 14.62 -0.31
C VAL A 476 -4.65 15.18 -1.59
N LEU A 477 -3.74 14.41 -2.19
CA LEU A 477 -2.97 14.90 -3.32
C LEU A 477 -3.81 14.85 -4.61
N PRO A 478 -3.72 15.88 -5.47
CA PRO A 478 -4.29 15.81 -6.80
C PRO A 478 -3.48 14.80 -7.64
N LEU A 479 -4.19 13.84 -8.23
CA LEU A 479 -3.57 12.71 -8.93
C LEU A 479 -3.40 12.99 -10.43
N ALA A 480 -2.28 12.50 -10.96
CA ALA A 480 -2.04 12.41 -12.39
C ALA A 480 -2.76 11.18 -12.99
N PRO A 481 -3.06 11.17 -14.31
CA PRO A 481 -2.76 12.19 -15.31
C PRO A 481 -3.69 13.43 -15.32
N GLU A 482 -4.75 13.47 -14.52
CA GLU A 482 -5.71 14.58 -14.44
C GLU A 482 -5.02 15.86 -13.95
N HIS A 483 -4.17 15.71 -12.94
CA HIS A 483 -3.41 16.79 -12.33
C HIS A 483 -1.92 16.43 -12.25
N ARG A 484 -1.23 16.64 -13.37
CA ARG A 484 0.21 16.38 -13.51
C ARG A 484 1.04 17.31 -12.62
N LEU A 485 2.27 16.90 -12.34
CA LEU A 485 3.24 17.76 -11.64
C LEU A 485 3.37 19.12 -12.38
N PRO A 486 3.48 20.24 -11.67
CA PRO A 486 3.74 20.36 -10.23
C PRO A 486 2.49 20.34 -9.32
N ALA A 487 1.30 19.96 -9.79
CA ALA A 487 0.06 20.06 -9.00
C ALA A 487 0.13 19.44 -7.59
N ALA A 488 0.73 18.25 -7.45
CA ALA A 488 0.90 17.62 -6.13
C ALA A 488 1.87 18.39 -5.20
N ILE A 489 2.88 19.06 -5.76
CA ILE A 489 3.79 19.95 -5.02
C ILE A 489 3.03 21.20 -4.57
N ASP A 490 2.24 21.77 -5.47
CA ASP A 490 1.44 22.97 -5.19
C ASP A 490 0.38 22.69 -4.11
N ALA A 491 -0.27 21.53 -4.14
CA ALA A 491 -1.20 21.09 -3.09
C ALA A 491 -0.52 20.91 -1.73
N GLY A 492 0.69 20.32 -1.70
CA GLY A 492 1.46 20.21 -0.47
C GLY A 492 1.89 21.56 0.10
N HIS A 493 2.24 22.53 -0.76
CA HIS A 493 2.53 23.90 -0.35
C HIS A 493 1.28 24.64 0.13
N ALA A 494 0.14 24.46 -0.53
CA ALA A 494 -1.15 25.00 -0.11
C ALA A 494 -1.55 24.51 1.29
N ALA A 495 -1.31 23.24 1.60
CA ALA A 495 -1.54 22.69 2.95
C ALA A 495 -0.66 23.36 4.03
N LEU A 496 0.56 23.79 3.69
CA LEU A 496 1.41 24.56 4.61
C LEU A 496 0.90 25.99 4.82
N LEU A 497 0.40 26.64 3.77
CA LEU A 497 -0.22 27.98 3.88
C LEU A 497 -1.50 27.92 4.71
N TRP A 498 -2.31 26.88 4.53
CA TRP A 498 -3.45 26.60 5.40
C TRP A 498 -3.03 26.42 6.86
N LEU A 499 -2.02 25.58 7.12
CA LEU A 499 -1.54 25.34 8.48
C LEU A 499 -1.00 26.61 9.15
N ARG A 500 -0.37 27.51 8.37
CA ARG A 500 0.04 28.85 8.81
C ARG A 500 -1.15 29.70 9.24
N ASP A 501 -2.22 29.70 8.44
CA ASP A 501 -3.41 30.50 8.72
C ASP A 501 -4.18 29.93 9.92
N VAL A 502 -4.21 28.60 10.08
CA VAL A 502 -4.68 27.94 11.32
C VAL A 502 -3.86 28.39 12.53
N ALA A 503 -2.52 28.41 12.42
CA ALA A 503 -1.64 28.83 13.51
C ALA A 503 -1.81 30.30 13.90
N SER A 504 -2.16 31.15 12.93
CA SER A 504 -2.40 32.59 13.13
C SER A 504 -3.85 32.91 13.55
N GLY A 505 -4.74 31.91 13.54
CA GLY A 505 -6.18 32.10 13.75
C GLY A 505 -6.90 32.83 12.59
N GLY A 506 -6.27 32.88 11.41
CA GLY A 506 -6.78 33.55 10.22
C GLY A 506 -7.47 32.64 9.20
N SER A 507 -7.52 31.33 9.43
CA SER A 507 -8.24 30.40 8.55
C SER A 507 -9.74 30.39 8.86
N ASP A 508 -10.56 30.37 7.82
CA ASP A 508 -12.03 30.23 7.92
C ASP A 508 -12.42 28.86 8.50
N THR A 509 -11.54 27.86 8.37
CA THR A 509 -11.73 26.52 8.92
C THR A 509 -11.48 26.41 10.42
N ILE A 510 -11.01 27.47 11.08
CA ILE A 510 -10.69 27.43 12.52
C ILE A 510 -11.91 27.08 13.39
N ALA A 511 -13.13 27.38 12.91
CA ALA A 511 -14.38 27.02 13.57
C ALA A 511 -14.72 25.51 13.48
N HIS A 512 -14.01 24.74 12.65
CA HIS A 512 -14.19 23.30 12.58
C HIS A 512 -13.62 22.65 13.86
N PRO A 513 -14.38 21.83 14.61
CA PRO A 513 -13.96 21.31 15.92
C PRO A 513 -12.61 20.57 15.91
N ALA A 514 -12.34 19.84 14.84
CA ALA A 514 -11.05 19.16 14.64
C ALA A 514 -9.87 20.14 14.48
N VAL A 515 -10.08 21.23 13.74
CA VAL A 515 -9.05 22.25 13.48
C VAL A 515 -8.78 23.07 14.74
N GLU A 516 -9.83 23.42 15.49
CA GLU A 516 -9.70 24.04 16.82
C GLU A 516 -8.88 23.16 17.76
N ARG A 517 -9.16 21.86 17.81
CA ARG A 517 -8.42 20.90 18.64
C ARG A 517 -6.95 20.81 18.24
N LEU A 518 -6.66 20.77 16.93
CA LEU A 518 -5.29 20.81 16.42
C LEU A 518 -4.58 22.09 16.86
N CYS A 519 -5.19 23.26 16.66
CA CYS A 519 -4.65 24.57 17.05
C CYS A 519 -4.34 24.66 18.56
N GLY A 520 -5.24 24.16 19.40
CA GLY A 520 -5.07 24.13 20.86
C GLY A 520 -3.93 23.23 21.33
N ALA A 521 -3.68 22.12 20.61
CA ALA A 521 -2.66 21.13 20.99
C ALA A 521 -1.30 21.33 20.29
N ALA A 522 -1.23 22.05 19.17
CA ALA A 522 -0.06 22.14 18.31
C ALA A 522 1.00 23.15 18.78
N ASP A 523 2.26 22.75 18.66
CA ASP A 523 3.44 23.60 18.63
C ASP A 523 3.84 23.83 17.17
N PHE A 524 3.37 24.94 16.60
CA PHE A 524 3.60 25.29 15.21
C PHE A 524 5.05 25.65 14.88
N SER A 525 5.92 25.83 15.89
CA SER A 525 7.36 25.95 15.67
C SER A 525 8.03 24.61 15.34
N ARG A 526 7.28 23.50 15.44
CA ARG A 526 7.73 22.12 15.25
C ARG A 526 6.83 21.38 14.25
N VAL A 527 6.82 21.85 13.00
CA VAL A 527 6.15 21.17 11.88
C VAL A 527 7.15 20.28 11.15
N PHE A 528 6.83 19.02 10.91
CA PHE A 528 7.66 18.10 10.14
C PHE A 528 6.91 17.60 8.91
N LEU A 529 7.61 17.46 7.79
CA LEU A 529 7.09 16.82 6.58
C LEU A 529 7.40 15.32 6.62
N ILE A 530 6.49 14.46 6.17
CA ILE A 530 6.72 13.02 6.06
C ILE A 530 6.05 12.47 4.79
N GLY A 531 6.67 11.48 4.14
CA GLY A 531 6.05 10.83 3.00
C GLY A 531 6.82 9.62 2.50
N ASP A 532 6.09 8.68 1.89
CA ASP A 532 6.62 7.43 1.33
C ASP A 532 6.71 7.50 -0.20
N SER A 533 7.69 6.85 -0.82
CA SER A 533 7.76 6.70 -2.29
C SER A 533 7.67 8.08 -2.99
N ALA A 534 6.67 8.30 -3.86
CA ALA A 534 6.40 9.59 -4.49
C ALA A 534 6.11 10.72 -3.47
N GLY A 535 5.47 10.41 -2.35
CA GLY A 535 5.29 11.33 -1.22
C GLY A 535 6.61 11.73 -0.56
N GLY A 536 7.59 10.83 -0.52
CA GLY A 536 8.96 11.15 -0.10
C GLY A 536 9.64 12.17 -1.03
N VAL A 537 9.35 12.11 -2.33
CA VAL A 537 9.80 13.14 -3.29
C VAL A 537 9.09 14.48 -3.03
N LEU A 538 7.81 14.46 -2.63
CA LEU A 538 7.07 15.67 -2.24
C LEU A 538 7.63 16.32 -0.98
N VAL A 539 8.08 15.55 0.02
CA VAL A 539 8.76 16.11 1.20
C VAL A 539 9.89 17.05 0.79
N HIS A 540 10.72 16.64 -0.17
CA HIS A 540 11.80 17.48 -0.69
C HIS A 540 11.27 18.70 -1.46
N ASN A 541 10.37 18.49 -2.43
CA ASN A 541 9.92 19.57 -3.32
C ASN A 541 9.05 20.62 -2.62
N VAL A 542 8.20 20.21 -1.68
CA VAL A 542 7.38 21.13 -0.87
C VAL A 542 8.27 21.93 0.08
N ALA A 543 9.27 21.30 0.71
CA ALA A 543 10.26 22.02 1.53
C ALA A 543 11.07 23.03 0.70
N ALA A 544 11.48 22.67 -0.52
CA ALA A 544 12.18 23.57 -1.42
C ALA A 544 11.30 24.78 -1.79
N ARG A 545 10.03 24.54 -2.16
CA ARG A 545 9.08 25.61 -2.48
C ARG A 545 8.83 26.55 -1.29
N ALA A 546 8.69 26.00 -0.09
CA ALA A 546 8.60 26.79 1.14
C ALA A 546 9.86 27.65 1.37
N GLY A 547 11.05 27.11 1.10
CA GLY A 547 12.31 27.83 1.20
C GLY A 547 12.45 28.97 0.19
N GLU A 548 11.98 28.77 -1.05
CA GLU A 548 11.96 29.79 -2.11
C GLU A 548 11.03 30.97 -1.77
N ALA A 549 9.91 30.71 -1.09
CA ALA A 549 8.99 31.74 -0.62
C ALA A 549 9.58 32.60 0.52
N GLY A 550 10.63 32.12 1.19
CA GLY A 550 11.26 32.76 2.34
C GLY A 550 10.59 32.41 3.67
N ALA A 551 11.36 32.48 4.77
CA ALA A 551 10.87 32.08 6.10
C ALA A 551 9.65 32.89 6.59
N GLU A 552 9.56 34.17 6.19
CA GLU A 552 8.44 35.04 6.53
C GLU A 552 7.11 34.60 5.89
N ALA A 553 7.16 33.87 4.76
CA ALA A 553 5.94 33.43 4.07
C ALA A 553 5.15 32.37 4.87
N LEU A 554 5.82 31.67 5.78
CA LEU A 554 5.26 30.62 6.62
C LEU A 554 5.13 31.02 8.09
N ASP A 555 5.53 32.22 8.51
CA ASP A 555 5.36 32.67 9.90
C ASP A 555 3.87 32.61 10.31
N PRO A 556 3.49 32.00 11.46
CA PRO A 556 4.33 31.54 12.58
C PRO A 556 4.75 30.06 12.55
N ILE A 557 4.48 29.32 11.48
CA ILE A 557 4.90 27.91 11.38
C ILE A 557 6.39 27.80 11.02
N ARG A 558 7.07 26.80 11.60
CA ARG A 558 8.45 26.47 11.24
C ARG A 558 8.59 25.01 10.85
N LEU A 559 9.11 24.79 9.65
CA LEU A 559 9.52 23.46 9.19
C LEU A 559 10.79 23.04 9.94
N ALA A 560 10.63 22.13 10.90
CA ALA A 560 11.69 21.62 11.75
C ALA A 560 12.46 20.45 11.13
N GLY A 561 11.88 19.76 10.14
CA GLY A 561 12.54 18.68 9.41
C GLY A 561 11.63 17.97 8.41
N GLY A 562 12.21 17.05 7.66
CA GLY A 562 11.51 16.20 6.70
C GLY A 562 11.95 14.74 6.82
N VAL A 563 11.00 13.80 6.76
CA VAL A 563 11.21 12.35 6.84
C VAL A 563 10.80 11.73 5.51
N GLN A 564 11.79 11.25 4.75
CA GLN A 564 11.58 10.60 3.46
C GLN A 564 11.66 9.09 3.66
N LEU A 565 10.54 8.39 3.46
CA LEU A 565 10.46 6.94 3.57
C LEU A 565 10.57 6.33 2.18
N HIS A 566 11.69 5.65 1.89
CA HIS A 566 11.94 5.03 0.58
C HIS A 566 11.60 5.95 -0.62
N PRO A 567 12.18 7.16 -0.72
CA PRO A 567 11.75 8.15 -1.70
C PRO A 567 11.99 7.68 -3.14
N GLY A 568 10.98 7.86 -4.00
CA GLY A 568 10.98 7.39 -5.38
C GLY A 568 11.71 8.33 -6.36
N PHE A 569 12.98 8.65 -6.10
CA PHE A 569 13.79 9.42 -7.05
C PHE A 569 14.18 8.56 -8.26
N ILE A 570 13.83 9.01 -9.46
CA ILE A 570 14.05 8.26 -10.71
C ILE A 570 15.09 8.99 -11.56
N LEU A 571 16.03 8.24 -12.12
CA LEU A 571 17.09 8.76 -12.98
C LEU A 571 16.68 8.70 -14.46
N PRO A 572 17.22 9.60 -15.32
CA PRO A 572 16.99 9.52 -16.77
C PRO A 572 17.59 8.26 -17.42
N GLU A 573 18.64 7.71 -16.83
CA GLU A 573 19.28 6.47 -17.23
C GLU A 573 19.07 5.46 -16.10
N LYS A 574 18.74 4.21 -16.46
CA LYS A 574 18.48 3.16 -15.48
C LYS A 574 19.67 2.97 -14.53
N SER A 575 19.38 2.99 -13.25
CA SER A 575 20.33 2.67 -12.19
C SER A 575 20.72 1.18 -12.22
N PRO A 576 21.87 0.79 -11.64
CA PRO A 576 22.20 -0.63 -11.44
C PRO A 576 21.08 -1.40 -10.73
N SER A 577 20.42 -0.79 -9.73
CA SER A 577 19.28 -1.41 -9.04
C SER A 577 18.07 -1.68 -9.94
N GLU A 578 17.85 -0.89 -10.99
CA GLU A 578 16.78 -1.14 -11.98
C GLU A 578 17.17 -2.21 -13.01
N LEU A 579 18.47 -2.49 -13.17
CA LEU A 579 18.98 -3.48 -14.11
C LEU A 579 19.21 -4.85 -13.47
N GLU A 580 19.61 -4.87 -12.20
CA GLU A 580 20.08 -6.07 -11.50
C GLU A 580 18.98 -6.74 -10.67
N ASN A 581 18.00 -5.99 -10.17
CA ASN A 581 16.95 -6.54 -9.31
C ASN A 581 15.75 -7.06 -10.13
N PRO A 582 15.17 -8.21 -9.75
CA PRO A 582 13.97 -8.70 -10.39
C PRO A 582 12.77 -7.78 -10.12
N PRO A 583 11.79 -7.70 -11.04
CA PRO A 583 10.57 -6.95 -10.83
C PRO A 583 9.74 -7.57 -9.69
N THR A 584 9.04 -6.72 -8.94
CA THR A 584 8.10 -7.18 -7.89
C THR A 584 6.66 -7.17 -8.43
N PRO A 585 5.71 -7.89 -7.80
CA PRO A 585 4.30 -7.85 -8.18
C PRO A 585 3.70 -6.44 -8.15
N PHE A 586 4.21 -5.56 -7.28
CA PHE A 586 3.70 -4.20 -7.12
C PHE A 586 4.41 -3.16 -7.99
N MET A 587 5.65 -3.43 -8.40
CA MET A 587 6.50 -2.46 -9.08
C MET A 587 7.37 -3.16 -10.13
N THR A 588 6.94 -3.05 -11.39
CA THR A 588 7.68 -3.47 -12.57
C THR A 588 8.32 -2.26 -13.26
N GLN A 589 9.32 -2.48 -14.14
CA GLN A 589 9.87 -1.38 -14.94
C GLN A 589 8.79 -0.68 -15.76
N GLU A 590 7.87 -1.43 -16.35
CA GLU A 590 6.74 -0.86 -17.10
C GLU A 590 5.91 0.08 -16.21
N THR A 591 5.67 -0.31 -14.96
CA THR A 591 4.93 0.50 -13.98
C THR A 591 5.65 1.81 -13.70
N VAL A 592 6.96 1.76 -13.44
CA VAL A 592 7.79 2.94 -13.19
C VAL A 592 7.77 3.88 -14.40
N ASP A 593 8.06 3.36 -15.60
CA ASP A 593 8.14 4.15 -16.83
C ASP A 593 6.79 4.84 -17.12
N LYS A 594 5.67 4.11 -16.98
CA LYS A 594 4.33 4.67 -17.25
C LYS A 594 3.87 5.65 -16.17
N PHE A 595 4.13 5.40 -14.89
CA PHE A 595 3.80 6.37 -13.84
C PHE A 595 4.57 7.69 -14.04
N VAL A 596 5.84 7.64 -14.43
CA VAL A 596 6.60 8.85 -14.77
C VAL A 596 5.96 9.59 -15.95
N VAL A 597 5.60 8.88 -17.02
CA VAL A 597 4.97 9.48 -18.20
C VAL A 597 3.59 10.07 -17.87
N LEU A 598 2.82 9.45 -16.98
CA LEU A 598 1.53 9.96 -16.53
C LEU A 598 1.69 11.16 -15.59
N ALA A 599 2.68 11.15 -14.70
CA ALA A 599 2.88 12.17 -13.66
C ALA A 599 3.52 13.47 -14.16
N LEU A 600 4.48 13.37 -15.09
CA LEU A 600 5.12 14.55 -15.65
C LEU A 600 4.13 15.34 -16.51
N PRO A 601 4.28 16.67 -16.65
CA PRO A 601 3.61 17.41 -17.72
C PRO A 601 3.77 16.62 -19.02
N PRO A 602 2.71 16.47 -19.83
CA PRO A 602 2.88 15.79 -21.09
C PRO A 602 3.99 16.54 -21.83
N THR A 603 4.85 15.81 -22.56
CA THR A 603 5.82 16.41 -23.48
C THR A 603 5.17 17.27 -24.58
N LYS A 604 3.84 17.47 -24.51
CA LYS A 604 3.00 18.41 -25.25
C LYS A 604 3.49 19.86 -25.23
N ASP A 605 4.36 20.25 -24.30
CA ASP A 605 5.05 21.53 -24.43
C ASP A 605 6.01 21.56 -25.62
N THR A 606 6.51 20.42 -26.10
CA THR A 606 7.22 20.30 -27.38
C THR A 606 6.27 20.06 -28.56
N GLU A 607 5.17 19.31 -28.42
CA GLU A 607 4.24 19.07 -29.55
C GLU A 607 3.56 20.36 -30.03
N LYS A 608 3.23 21.32 -29.14
CA LYS A 608 2.74 22.64 -29.55
C LYS A 608 3.73 23.45 -30.39
N PHE A 609 5.03 23.12 -30.28
CA PHE A 609 6.11 23.75 -31.02
C PHE A 609 6.54 22.95 -32.26
N ILE A 610 6.14 21.68 -32.37
CA ILE A 610 6.45 20.80 -33.50
C ILE A 610 5.19 20.67 -34.37
N CYS A 611 5.14 21.44 -35.45
CA CYS A 611 4.01 21.48 -36.37
C CYS A 611 3.98 20.22 -37.25
N ARG A 612 2.78 19.71 -37.55
CA ARG A 612 2.61 18.63 -38.56
C ARG A 612 2.30 19.27 -39.92
N ALA A 613 3.28 19.26 -40.81
CA ALA A 613 3.13 19.78 -42.17
C ALA A 613 4.08 19.06 -43.12
N ASP A 614 3.67 18.93 -44.39
CA ASP A 614 4.54 18.40 -45.43
C ASP A 614 5.57 19.46 -45.86
N VAL A 615 6.74 19.41 -45.20
CA VAL A 615 7.88 20.29 -45.48
C VAL A 615 8.46 20.09 -46.88
N TYR A 616 8.25 18.91 -47.48
CA TYR A 616 8.71 18.59 -48.83
C TYR A 616 7.61 18.83 -49.88
N GLY A 617 6.38 19.14 -49.46
CA GLY A 617 5.28 19.54 -50.34
C GLY A 617 5.09 21.05 -50.43
N SER A 618 5.63 21.81 -49.48
CA SER A 618 5.31 23.24 -49.27
C SER A 618 6.54 24.12 -49.36
N GLU A 619 6.40 25.33 -49.93
CA GLU A 619 7.49 26.31 -49.89
C GLU A 619 7.75 26.81 -48.44
N PRO A 620 8.99 27.23 -48.12
CA PRO A 620 9.31 27.81 -46.82
C PRO A 620 8.48 29.04 -46.48
N SER A 621 8.18 29.87 -47.48
CA SER A 621 7.34 31.08 -47.37
C SER A 621 5.92 30.74 -46.91
N ASP A 622 5.29 29.73 -47.53
CA ASP A 622 3.95 29.26 -47.18
C ASP A 622 3.90 28.68 -45.76
N LEU A 623 4.90 27.90 -45.40
CA LEU A 623 5.04 27.35 -44.04
C LEU A 623 5.30 28.47 -43.02
N ALA A 624 6.10 29.47 -43.39
CA ALA A 624 6.40 30.60 -42.52
C ALA A 624 5.20 31.52 -42.26
N GLY A 625 4.32 31.68 -43.25
CA GLY A 625 3.07 32.41 -43.12
C GLY A 625 2.01 31.70 -42.26
N LYS A 626 2.06 30.36 -42.21
CA LYS A 626 1.08 29.51 -41.49
C LYS A 626 1.50 29.09 -40.09
N PHE A 627 2.81 29.05 -39.80
CA PHE A 627 3.34 28.54 -38.53
C PHE A 627 4.30 29.54 -37.89
N ALA A 628 4.14 29.80 -36.60
CA ALA A 628 4.99 30.72 -35.87
C ALA A 628 6.34 30.07 -35.47
N PRO A 629 7.44 30.85 -35.38
CA PRO A 629 8.69 30.41 -34.78
C PRO A 629 8.51 29.95 -33.33
N VAL A 630 9.33 28.99 -32.89
CA VAL A 630 9.31 28.50 -31.51
C VAL A 630 9.94 29.57 -30.57
N PRO A 631 9.22 30.04 -29.53
CA PRO A 631 9.76 30.99 -28.55
C PRO A 631 11.04 30.45 -27.89
N ARG A 632 12.05 31.32 -27.73
CA ARG A 632 13.37 31.00 -27.11
C ARG A 632 14.22 29.95 -27.86
N CYS A 633 13.82 29.51 -29.05
CA CYS A 633 14.70 28.74 -29.91
C CYS A 633 15.81 29.64 -30.48
N GLU A 634 17.08 29.26 -30.33
CA GLU A 634 18.19 30.01 -30.95
C GLU A 634 17.89 30.25 -32.44
N LYS A 635 18.01 31.50 -32.91
CA LYS A 635 17.78 31.88 -34.31
C LYS A 635 16.33 31.74 -34.82
N GLY A 636 15.34 31.53 -33.94
CA GLY A 636 13.91 31.59 -34.29
C GLY A 636 13.43 30.49 -35.24
N GLY A 637 13.86 29.25 -35.02
CA GLY A 637 13.47 28.11 -35.87
C GLY A 637 12.02 27.66 -35.66
N ARG A 638 11.44 27.09 -36.72
CA ARG A 638 10.17 26.37 -36.73
C ARG A 638 10.45 24.88 -36.78
N LEU A 639 9.81 24.09 -35.93
CA LEU A 639 9.99 22.63 -35.89
C LEU A 639 8.81 21.96 -36.57
N PHE A 640 9.09 20.95 -37.39
CA PHE A 640 8.09 20.16 -38.09
C PHE A 640 8.33 18.68 -37.89
N PHE A 641 7.26 17.92 -37.73
CA PHE A 641 7.28 16.46 -37.80
C PHE A 641 6.68 16.03 -39.13
N THR A 642 7.47 15.35 -39.97
CA THR A 642 7.06 14.88 -41.30
C THR A 642 7.68 13.51 -41.59
N SER A 643 7.31 12.90 -42.71
CA SER A 643 7.88 11.64 -43.19
C SER A 643 8.70 11.88 -44.44
N CYS A 644 9.81 11.16 -44.59
CA CYS A 644 10.59 11.16 -45.83
C CYS A 644 10.90 9.73 -46.27
N LYS A 645 11.00 9.49 -47.58
CA LYS A 645 11.40 8.17 -48.09
C LYS A 645 12.89 7.94 -47.90
N ARG A 646 13.25 6.77 -47.37
CA ARG A 646 14.63 6.32 -47.21
C ARG A 646 15.17 5.88 -48.56
N HIS A 647 16.25 6.50 -49.03
CA HIS A 647 16.91 6.12 -50.30
C HIS A 647 18.14 5.24 -50.06
N LYS A 648 18.45 4.36 -51.02
CA LYS A 648 19.59 3.43 -50.97
C LYS A 648 20.89 4.20 -51.31
N GLY A 649 21.82 4.28 -50.36
CA GLY A 649 23.22 4.70 -50.60
C GLY A 649 23.57 6.17 -50.28
N SER A 650 24.87 6.37 -50.03
CA SER A 650 25.55 7.64 -49.74
C SER A 650 25.79 8.49 -50.99
N SER A 651 24.75 8.83 -51.76
CA SER A 651 24.93 9.77 -52.89
C SER A 651 24.86 11.22 -52.41
N THR A 652 25.72 12.06 -52.98
CA THR A 652 26.17 13.35 -52.46
C THR A 652 25.23 14.54 -52.71
N ARG A 653 24.11 14.37 -53.42
CA ARG A 653 23.03 15.38 -53.51
C ARG A 653 21.67 14.76 -53.24
N LYS A 654 21.15 14.99 -52.04
CA LYS A 654 19.73 14.76 -51.74
C LYS A 654 19.03 16.10 -51.96
N GLU A 655 18.25 16.17 -53.02
CA GLU A 655 17.35 17.27 -53.29
C GLU A 655 15.95 16.83 -52.89
N ARG A 656 15.24 17.67 -52.13
CA ARG A 656 13.83 17.47 -51.82
C ARG A 656 13.07 18.61 -52.50
N THR A 657 12.19 18.29 -53.43
CA THR A 657 11.23 19.28 -53.95
C THR A 657 10.42 19.85 -52.78
N ALA A 658 9.96 21.08 -52.88
CA ALA A 658 9.10 21.76 -51.91
C ALA A 658 8.43 22.96 -52.59
N GLY A 659 7.16 22.80 -53.00
CA GLY A 659 6.47 23.75 -53.87
C GLY A 659 7.18 23.91 -55.22
N ASP A 660 7.40 25.16 -55.66
CA ASP A 660 8.11 25.49 -56.90
C ASP A 660 9.64 25.55 -56.72
N GLY A 661 10.14 25.22 -55.53
CA GLY A 661 11.57 25.20 -55.20
C GLY A 661 12.08 23.84 -54.71
N THR A 662 13.34 23.83 -54.28
CA THR A 662 14.06 22.61 -53.89
C THR A 662 14.95 22.85 -52.67
N TRP A 663 14.81 22.01 -51.64
CA TRP A 663 15.78 21.89 -50.55
C TRP A 663 17.00 21.11 -51.02
N VAL A 664 18.15 21.77 -51.11
CA VAL A 664 19.41 21.16 -51.54
C VAL A 664 20.29 20.88 -50.32
N ARG A 665 20.64 19.60 -50.12
CA ARG A 665 21.50 19.19 -48.99
C ARG A 665 22.90 19.79 -49.11
N GLN A 666 23.37 20.34 -48.00
CA GLN A 666 24.70 20.93 -47.83
C GLN A 666 25.68 19.95 -47.20
N ASN A 667 25.32 19.32 -46.08
CA ASN A 667 26.16 18.35 -45.38
C ASN A 667 25.33 17.45 -44.46
N SER A 668 25.98 16.45 -43.85
CA SER A 668 25.38 15.51 -42.89
C SER A 668 26.33 15.22 -41.75
N LYS A 669 25.80 15.03 -40.53
CA LYS A 669 26.56 14.72 -39.32
C LYS A 669 25.90 13.57 -38.57
N GLY A 670 26.67 12.54 -38.22
CA GLY A 670 26.19 11.48 -37.34
C GLY A 670 25.94 11.97 -35.91
N VAL A 671 24.80 11.58 -35.34
CA VAL A 671 24.45 11.85 -33.94
C VAL A 671 24.82 10.62 -33.12
N LYS A 672 25.65 10.80 -32.09
CA LYS A 672 26.09 9.74 -31.19
C LYS A 672 25.49 9.96 -29.80
N ASN A 673 25.16 8.89 -29.09
CA ASN A 673 24.80 8.96 -27.67
C ASN A 673 26.07 9.15 -26.80
N LYS A 674 25.89 9.29 -25.49
CA LYS A 674 27.00 9.47 -24.53
C LYS A 674 28.01 8.32 -24.55
N ALA A 675 27.58 7.11 -24.92
CA ALA A 675 28.44 5.93 -25.09
C ALA A 675 29.17 5.88 -26.46
N GLY A 676 29.05 6.92 -27.29
CA GLY A 676 29.70 7.00 -28.60
C GLY A 676 29.01 6.21 -29.73
N VAL A 677 27.87 5.57 -29.45
CA VAL A 677 27.08 4.78 -30.43
C VAL A 677 26.29 5.73 -31.32
N LYS A 678 26.32 5.53 -32.65
CA LYS A 678 25.51 6.32 -33.59
C LYS A 678 24.02 6.00 -33.39
N VAL A 679 23.25 6.98 -32.92
CA VAL A 679 21.80 6.88 -32.68
C VAL A 679 20.98 7.63 -33.71
N GLY A 680 21.61 8.45 -34.54
CA GLY A 680 20.92 9.24 -35.55
C GLY A 680 21.84 9.93 -36.56
N GLU A 681 21.24 10.79 -37.39
CA GLU A 681 21.94 11.62 -38.36
C GLU A 681 21.20 12.95 -38.54
N THR A 682 21.93 14.06 -38.53
CA THR A 682 21.42 15.38 -38.88
C THR A 682 21.89 15.74 -40.28
N GLN A 683 20.98 16.16 -41.16
CA GLN A 683 21.28 16.63 -42.51
C GLN A 683 20.90 18.11 -42.64
N ASN A 684 21.79 18.91 -43.20
CA ASN A 684 21.58 20.36 -43.38
C ASN A 684 21.22 20.66 -44.82
N PHE A 685 20.23 21.52 -45.04
CA PHE A 685 19.72 21.91 -46.36
C PHE A 685 19.65 23.43 -46.51
N ARG A 686 19.71 23.89 -47.76
CA ARG A 686 19.45 25.27 -48.16
C ARG A 686 18.42 25.28 -49.29
N PHE A 687 17.42 26.15 -49.20
CA PHE A 687 16.35 26.20 -50.18
C PHE A 687 16.76 27.00 -51.42
N LYS A 688 16.45 26.47 -52.61
CA LYS A 688 16.75 27.06 -53.92
C LYS A 688 15.44 27.28 -54.67
N LYS A 689 15.23 28.49 -55.19
CA LYS A 689 14.07 28.89 -55.99
C LYS A 689 14.54 29.72 -57.19
N ASP A 690 13.93 29.52 -58.36
CA ASP A 690 14.27 30.23 -59.61
C ASP A 690 15.77 30.23 -59.94
N GLY A 691 16.44 29.10 -59.70
CA GLY A 691 17.87 28.94 -59.97
C GLY A 691 18.82 29.52 -58.91
N SER A 692 18.33 30.25 -57.91
CA SER A 692 19.14 30.95 -56.88
C SER A 692 18.91 30.40 -55.47
N TYR A 693 19.95 30.42 -54.64
CA TYR A 693 19.82 30.03 -53.22
C TYR A 693 19.19 31.16 -52.41
N THR A 694 18.15 30.81 -51.66
CA THR A 694 17.53 31.71 -50.69
C THR A 694 18.28 31.69 -49.36
N ASP A 695 17.81 32.49 -48.41
CA ASP A 695 18.32 32.49 -47.03
C ASP A 695 17.60 31.48 -46.11
N TRP A 696 16.68 30.67 -46.64
CA TRP A 696 16.04 29.59 -45.89
C TRP A 696 16.97 28.38 -45.72
N LEU A 697 17.09 27.92 -44.47
CA LEU A 697 17.86 26.75 -44.06
C LEU A 697 16.94 25.74 -43.37
N MET A 698 17.32 24.45 -43.45
CA MET A 698 16.65 23.38 -42.73
C MET A 698 17.64 22.36 -42.16
N GLU A 699 17.43 21.96 -40.92
CA GLU A 699 18.06 20.79 -40.29
C GLU A 699 17.04 19.63 -40.27
N GLU A 700 17.38 18.50 -40.88
CA GLU A 700 16.58 17.26 -40.91
C GLU A 700 17.23 16.25 -39.96
N HIS A 701 16.51 15.79 -38.95
CA HIS A 701 16.99 14.86 -37.94
C HIS A 701 16.38 13.46 -38.12
N HIS A 702 17.23 12.46 -38.26
CA HIS A 702 16.87 11.04 -38.37
C HIS A 702 17.26 10.27 -37.10
N CYS A 703 16.40 9.35 -36.66
CA CYS A 703 16.75 8.30 -35.70
C CYS A 703 17.21 7.05 -36.46
N CYS A 704 18.37 6.49 -36.11
CA CYS A 704 18.87 5.27 -36.76
C CYS A 704 17.99 4.06 -36.43
N ARG A 705 17.04 3.73 -37.31
CA ARG A 705 16.33 2.44 -37.25
C ARG A 705 17.20 1.34 -37.88
N GLN A 706 17.62 0.36 -37.06
CA GLN A 706 18.50 -0.74 -37.46
C GLN A 706 17.87 -1.70 -38.50
N GLN A 707 16.54 -1.70 -38.63
CA GLN A 707 15.79 -2.64 -39.49
C GLN A 707 15.15 -2.02 -40.74
N ALA A 708 15.21 -0.70 -40.94
CA ALA A 708 14.52 -0.04 -42.06
C ALA A 708 15.31 -0.14 -43.38
N VAL A 709 14.62 -0.46 -44.46
CA VAL A 709 15.15 -0.67 -45.82
C VAL A 709 14.92 0.56 -46.71
N ALA A 710 15.57 0.60 -47.88
CA ALA A 710 15.33 1.68 -48.83
C ALA A 710 13.93 1.56 -49.47
N GLY A 711 13.19 2.66 -49.47
CA GLY A 711 11.78 2.74 -49.84
C GLY A 711 10.87 3.07 -48.66
N ASP A 712 11.29 2.74 -47.43
CA ASP A 712 10.49 2.96 -46.24
C ASP A 712 10.29 4.46 -45.97
N GLU A 713 9.07 4.83 -45.57
CA GLU A 713 8.83 6.15 -44.99
C GLU A 713 9.39 6.19 -43.57
N GLU A 714 10.33 7.11 -43.36
CA GLU A 714 10.96 7.35 -42.08
C GLU A 714 10.44 8.66 -41.49
N PRO A 715 9.92 8.66 -40.25
CA PRO A 715 9.57 9.88 -39.57
C PRO A 715 10.83 10.69 -39.25
N VAL A 716 10.80 11.97 -39.57
CA VAL A 716 11.91 12.92 -39.36
C VAL A 716 11.41 14.20 -38.70
N ILE A 717 12.31 14.85 -37.98
CA ILE A 717 12.07 16.20 -37.44
C ILE A 717 12.85 17.18 -38.30
N CYS A 718 12.15 18.17 -38.86
CA CYS A 718 12.72 19.24 -39.67
C CYS A 718 12.68 20.56 -38.89
N ARG A 719 13.83 21.18 -38.67
CA ARG A 719 13.92 22.54 -38.13
C ARG A 719 14.21 23.51 -39.27
N MET A 720 13.24 24.33 -39.63
CA MET A 720 13.34 25.36 -40.68
C MET A 720 13.60 26.73 -40.07
N TYR A 721 14.57 27.48 -40.60
CA TYR A 721 14.93 28.81 -40.08
C TYR A 721 15.60 29.68 -41.14
N VAL A 722 15.62 31.00 -40.90
CA VAL A 722 16.34 31.95 -41.75
C VAL A 722 17.81 32.00 -41.34
N SER A 723 18.71 32.02 -42.32
CA SER A 723 20.15 32.16 -42.11
C SER A 723 20.47 33.35 -41.19
N PRO A 724 21.25 33.16 -40.11
CA PRO A 724 21.67 34.26 -39.25
C PRO A 724 22.47 35.34 -39.98
N ARG A 725 23.07 34.99 -41.13
CA ARG A 725 23.85 35.90 -41.99
C ARG A 725 23.00 36.59 -43.05
N ALA A 726 21.71 36.30 -43.13
CA ALA A 726 20.80 36.97 -44.06
C ALA A 726 20.76 38.47 -43.76
N PRO A 727 20.85 39.36 -44.76
CA PRO A 727 20.74 40.79 -44.54
C PRO A 727 19.33 41.17 -44.06
N PRO A 728 19.13 42.33 -43.40
CA PRO A 728 17.83 42.73 -42.83
C PRO A 728 16.68 42.83 -43.85
N ASP A 729 17.00 43.12 -45.10
CA ASP A 729 16.10 43.24 -46.25
C ASP A 729 15.89 41.91 -47.01
N SER A 730 16.46 40.80 -46.52
CA SER A 730 16.27 39.48 -47.12
C SER A 730 14.79 39.11 -47.22
N ALA A 731 14.37 38.65 -48.39
CA ALA A 731 13.02 38.14 -48.63
C ALA A 731 12.61 37.07 -47.60
N ALA A 732 13.52 36.16 -47.23
CA ALA A 732 13.26 35.13 -46.23
C ALA A 732 13.00 35.71 -44.83
N ARG A 733 13.64 36.83 -44.45
CA ARG A 733 13.35 37.52 -43.18
C ARG A 733 11.97 38.17 -43.20
N GLN A 734 11.60 38.81 -44.32
CA GLN A 734 10.29 39.44 -44.49
C GLN A 734 9.17 38.38 -44.50
N GLU A 735 9.34 37.31 -45.26
CA GLU A 735 8.45 36.13 -45.28
C GLU A 735 8.32 35.50 -43.89
N SER A 736 9.43 35.35 -43.16
CA SER A 736 9.42 34.80 -41.80
C SER A 736 8.67 35.68 -40.80
N ALA A 737 8.55 36.98 -41.05
CA ALA A 737 7.84 37.94 -40.20
C ALA A 737 6.34 38.05 -40.56
N ALA A 738 5.93 37.60 -41.75
CA ALA A 738 4.59 37.77 -42.30
C ALA A 738 3.53 36.77 -41.77
N PHE A 739 3.73 36.19 -40.58
CA PHE A 739 2.80 35.22 -39.98
C PHE A 739 1.40 35.84 -39.77
N VAL A 740 0.35 35.17 -40.25
CA VAL A 740 -1.04 35.64 -40.14
C VAL A 740 -1.77 34.86 -39.03
N GLN A 741 -2.19 35.53 -37.96
CA GLN A 741 -3.16 34.97 -37.01
C GLN A 741 -4.53 34.81 -37.70
N GLN A 742 -5.02 33.58 -37.85
CA GLN A 742 -6.46 33.33 -37.88
C GLN A 742 -6.89 32.88 -36.48
N GLN A 743 -7.45 33.77 -35.67
CA GLN A 743 -8.23 33.42 -34.49
C GLN A 743 -9.51 34.29 -34.43
N PRO A 744 -10.65 33.74 -33.96
CA PRO A 744 -11.84 34.52 -33.65
C PRO A 744 -11.54 35.49 -32.50
N ALA A 745 -12.21 36.64 -32.51
CA ALA A 745 -12.03 37.69 -31.51
C ALA A 745 -12.13 37.16 -30.06
N PRO A 746 -11.32 37.67 -29.12
CA PRO A 746 -11.46 37.35 -27.70
C PRO A 746 -12.84 37.82 -27.21
N GLN A 747 -13.56 36.95 -26.51
CA GLN A 747 -14.72 37.37 -25.73
C GLN A 747 -14.25 38.36 -24.66
N VAL A 748 -14.81 39.56 -24.72
CA VAL A 748 -14.60 40.61 -23.74
C VAL A 748 -15.07 40.11 -22.38
N SER A 749 -14.14 40.09 -21.42
CA SER A 749 -14.40 39.90 -20.00
C SER A 749 -15.44 40.92 -19.51
N GLU A 750 -16.48 40.44 -18.82
CA GLU A 750 -17.38 41.32 -18.07
C GLU A 750 -16.57 42.15 -17.05
N PRO A 751 -16.90 43.44 -16.87
CA PRO A 751 -16.19 44.30 -15.94
C PRO A 751 -16.46 43.92 -14.48
N PRO A 752 -15.53 44.19 -13.56
CA PRO A 752 -15.69 43.88 -12.15
C PRO A 752 -16.80 44.73 -11.52
N CYS A 753 -17.70 44.07 -10.77
CA CYS A 753 -18.77 44.70 -10.02
C CYS A 753 -18.20 45.63 -8.93
N ASP A 754 -18.73 46.85 -8.85
CA ASP A 754 -18.32 47.89 -7.92
C ASP A 754 -18.47 47.49 -6.45
N LYS A 755 -17.44 47.84 -5.67
CA LYS A 755 -17.44 47.78 -4.20
C LYS A 755 -18.55 48.66 -3.63
N LYS A 756 -19.58 48.08 -3.02
CA LYS A 756 -20.51 48.82 -2.14
C LYS A 756 -19.93 48.94 -0.73
N LYS A 757 -19.86 50.19 -0.26
CA LYS A 757 -19.48 50.59 1.10
C LYS A 757 -20.50 50.09 2.13
N ARG A 758 -19.96 49.85 3.33
CA ARG A 758 -20.66 49.58 4.59
C ARG A 758 -21.16 50.91 5.20
N ASP A 759 -22.16 50.79 6.08
CA ASP A 759 -22.80 51.79 6.97
C ASP A 759 -24.03 52.49 6.33
N ASP A 760 -25.24 52.58 6.91
CA ASP A 760 -25.69 52.58 8.33
C ASP A 760 -27.06 51.87 8.60
N VAL A 761 -27.16 51.32 9.81
CA VAL A 761 -28.29 51.12 10.78
C VAL A 761 -29.77 51.26 10.32
N ALA A 762 -30.58 50.20 10.56
CA ALA A 762 -31.87 50.29 11.29
C ALA A 762 -32.42 48.90 11.68
N GLU A 763 -32.88 48.80 12.93
CA GLU A 763 -33.61 47.69 13.56
C GLU A 763 -34.91 47.32 12.83
N GLU A 764 -35.30 46.04 12.86
CA GLU A 764 -36.53 45.59 13.53
C GLU A 764 -36.71 44.05 13.39
N ALA A 765 -36.95 43.40 14.53
CA ALA A 765 -37.52 42.05 14.61
C ALA A 765 -39.02 42.09 14.19
N PRO A 766 -39.70 40.96 13.89
CA PRO A 766 -40.19 40.10 14.99
C PRO A 766 -40.44 38.59 14.70
N ALA A 767 -40.49 37.85 15.82
CA ALA A 767 -41.42 36.78 16.21
C ALA A 767 -41.48 35.40 15.50
N ALA A 768 -40.99 34.41 16.25
CA ALA A 768 -41.69 33.20 16.72
C ALA A 768 -42.76 32.52 15.85
N ALA A 769 -42.48 31.27 15.49
CA ALA A 769 -43.29 30.08 15.82
C ALA A 769 -42.39 28.85 15.83
#